data_AF-A0A2M7AFW7-F1
#
_entry.id   AF-A0A2M7AFW7-F1
#
_cell.length_a   1.000
_cell.length_b   1.000
_cell.length_c   1.000
_cell.angle_alpha   90.00
_cell.angle_beta   90.00
_cell.angle_gamma   90.00
#
_symmetry.space_group_name_H-M   'P 1'
#
loop_
_entity.id
_entity.type
_entity.pdbx_description
1 polymer ?
#
loop_
_entity_poly.entity_id
_entity_poly.type
_entity_poly.pdbx_seq_one_letter_code
_entity_poly.pdbx_strand_id
1 'polypeptide(L)'
;MSKIIASAAIRGAHKIVDSAESKWREAMDKWGAKQGVGFPNTTYYLPIIYGILGVPVRTLGDMEAVLKRCREMLPPPVREELHLPYLGPALDAGMATFWAEEMAEAIRYLEDPKFYAQGEDPEGDRIWLGAADDVIMRKRGIEFVDGTAPGFAAILGAPPDPAIAVKIAQELQQKNLYVFMGGSNNGDRTSKQLVDAGVQIGWPTRLVSFGPDTSAAVFAIGFATRAAMSFGGCKPGDFRKILIYNKDRIFAFVLALGYVSDEWYANAAGAINWGFPVIADSAIPEVLPTGICTYEHVVSSIPYDEMVAKAIEVRGLKVTIAEVPVPVAYGPAFEGERVRKEDLYLECGGSASDAVELCVSKRMEEVEDGHVELIGKDIDEMEEGSKLPLAVVVEVAGRKMQEDFEPILERQIHHLVNYAQGVMHIGQRDIAWYRISKGAKEKGFLLKHIGAILHAKLHHDYGNILDKVQVKLYTEEPAVKEVLQRARALYSVRDERVEGMTDEQTDVYYSCTLCQSFAPTHVCVISPERTGLCGSYNMLDCRAAYEINPTGPNQPIPKGDTIDGKLGQWKGVNDFVTKTSRGAIPLYNFYSVMQDPMTTCGCCECIAAVLPLCNGVMTVNREFADMTPCGMKFTTLAGTIGGGISTPGFVGHSKYYITQRKFISGDGGLARIVWMPKSLKEEIRERFGKRAEEIGIPDLLDRVADESVGTTEEEILPFLEEKGHPALTMDPLF
;
A
#
# COMPACT_ATOMS: atom_id res chain seq x y z
N MET A 1 -38.09 4.13 19.63
CA MET A 1 -37.26 5.08 18.85
C MET A 1 -37.51 6.49 19.36
N SER A 2 -36.46 7.30 19.53
CA SER A 2 -36.59 8.68 20.00
C SER A 2 -37.35 9.54 18.99
N LYS A 3 -38.46 10.16 19.42
CA LYS A 3 -39.20 11.17 18.62
C LYS A 3 -38.28 12.30 18.17
N ILE A 4 -37.33 12.69 19.03
CA ILE A 4 -36.41 13.81 18.80
C ILE A 4 -35.50 13.51 17.60
N ILE A 5 -34.87 12.34 17.58
CA ILE A 5 -34.00 11.91 16.47
C ILE A 5 -34.78 11.84 15.16
N ALA A 6 -35.92 11.16 15.16
CA ALA A 6 -36.72 11.01 13.94
C ALA A 6 -37.21 12.36 13.39
N SER A 7 -37.63 13.26 14.28
CA SER A 7 -38.07 14.61 13.89
C SER A 7 -36.92 15.46 13.35
N ALA A 8 -35.75 15.40 14.00
CA ALA A 8 -34.56 16.15 13.59
C ALA A 8 -34.01 15.66 12.24
N ALA A 9 -33.91 14.34 12.05
CA ALA A 9 -33.47 13.75 10.79
C ALA A 9 -34.41 14.13 9.64
N ILE A 10 -35.73 14.08 9.84
CA ILE A 10 -36.70 14.48 8.81
C ILE A 10 -36.60 15.97 8.50
N ARG A 11 -36.51 16.86 9.51
CA ARG A 11 -36.34 18.30 9.28
C ARG A 11 -35.04 18.61 8.53
N GLY A 12 -33.94 17.97 8.93
CA GLY A 12 -32.64 18.10 8.28
C GLY A 12 -32.70 17.65 6.82
N ALA A 13 -33.35 16.52 6.54
CA ALA A 13 -33.52 16.02 5.18
C ALA A 13 -34.31 16.98 4.28
N HIS A 14 -35.41 17.56 4.77
CA HIS A 14 -36.14 18.59 4.04
C HIS A 14 -35.24 19.78 3.71
N LYS A 15 -34.50 20.31 4.70
CA LYS A 15 -33.59 21.44 4.50
C LYS A 15 -32.49 21.15 3.47
N ILE A 16 -31.90 19.95 3.53
CA ILE A 16 -30.84 19.53 2.62
C ILE A 16 -31.38 19.36 1.19
N VAL A 17 -32.53 18.70 1.03
CA VAL A 17 -33.14 18.51 -0.29
C VAL A 17 -33.55 19.87 -0.90
N ASP A 18 -34.12 20.78 -0.13
CA ASP A 18 -34.45 22.15 -0.58
C ASP A 18 -33.19 22.92 -1.03
N SER A 19 -32.11 22.81 -0.27
CA SER A 19 -30.83 23.45 -0.60
C SER A 19 -30.20 22.85 -1.86
N ALA A 20 -30.22 21.52 -2.01
CA ALA A 20 -29.67 20.84 -3.17
C ALA A 20 -30.49 21.13 -4.44
N GLU A 21 -31.82 21.19 -4.33
CA GLU A 21 -32.69 21.58 -5.44
C GLU A 21 -32.45 23.03 -5.86
N SER A 22 -32.29 23.95 -4.90
CA SER A 22 -31.96 25.35 -5.20
C SER A 22 -30.62 25.46 -5.93
N LYS A 23 -29.60 24.76 -5.44
CA LYS A 23 -28.27 24.71 -6.07
C LYS A 23 -28.31 24.10 -7.47
N TRP A 24 -29.10 23.04 -7.67
CA TRP A 24 -29.30 22.43 -8.99
C TRP A 24 -29.99 23.39 -9.96
N ARG A 25 -31.00 24.16 -9.52
CA ARG A 25 -31.65 25.18 -10.35
C ARG A 25 -30.68 26.27 -10.77
N GLU A 26 -29.87 26.79 -9.85
CA GLU A 26 -28.81 27.76 -10.17
C GLU A 26 -27.81 27.21 -11.19
N ALA A 27 -27.41 25.95 -11.04
CA ALA A 27 -26.53 25.28 -11.99
C ALA A 27 -27.20 25.07 -13.37
N MET A 28 -28.47 24.70 -13.39
CA MET A 28 -29.27 24.54 -14.61
C MET A 28 -29.42 25.87 -15.36
N ASP A 29 -29.67 26.97 -14.66
CA ASP A 29 -29.77 28.30 -15.25
C ASP A 29 -28.41 28.77 -15.83
N LYS A 30 -27.31 28.41 -15.15
CA LYS A 30 -25.96 28.84 -15.54
C LYS A 30 -25.35 28.02 -16.70
N TRP A 31 -25.52 26.70 -16.71
CA TRP A 31 -24.85 25.81 -17.68
C TRP A 31 -25.80 24.99 -18.57
N GLY A 32 -27.07 24.87 -18.20
CA GLY A 32 -28.08 24.14 -18.97
C GLY A 32 -28.05 22.62 -18.82
N ALA A 33 -29.15 21.97 -19.24
CA ALA A 33 -29.41 20.55 -19.00
C ALA A 33 -28.37 19.57 -19.57
N LYS A 34 -27.66 19.94 -20.65
CA LYS A 34 -26.68 19.07 -21.33
C LYS A 34 -25.28 19.13 -20.72
N GLN A 35 -25.05 20.00 -19.73
CA GLN A 35 -23.75 20.12 -19.07
C GLN A 35 -23.41 18.80 -18.35
N GLY A 36 -22.21 18.28 -18.60
CA GLY A 36 -21.70 17.10 -17.93
C GLY A 36 -21.40 17.37 -16.44
N VAL A 37 -21.71 16.39 -15.59
CA VAL A 37 -21.53 16.46 -14.13
C VAL A 37 -21.15 15.08 -13.59
N GLY A 38 -20.27 15.03 -12.58
CA GLY A 38 -19.82 13.76 -12.00
C GLY A 38 -18.55 13.89 -11.16
N PHE A 39 -18.13 12.76 -10.58
CA PHE A 39 -16.88 12.65 -9.84
C PHE A 39 -15.69 12.27 -10.73
N PRO A 40 -14.45 12.59 -10.31
CA PRO A 40 -13.26 12.34 -11.12
C PRO A 40 -13.02 10.84 -11.35
N ASN A 41 -12.70 10.48 -12.59
CA ASN A 41 -12.18 9.17 -12.99
C ASN A 41 -12.96 7.97 -12.38
N THR A 42 -14.30 8.02 -12.43
CA THR A 42 -15.14 6.92 -11.96
C THR A 42 -16.09 6.39 -13.02
N THR A 43 -16.19 5.06 -13.08
CA THR A 43 -17.14 4.33 -13.91
C THR A 43 -18.50 4.14 -13.22
N TYR A 44 -18.63 4.57 -11.96
CA TYR A 44 -19.81 4.41 -11.12
C TYR A 44 -20.69 5.67 -11.04
N TYR A 45 -20.50 6.64 -11.94
CA TYR A 45 -21.27 7.89 -11.99
C TYR A 45 -21.29 8.61 -10.63
N LEU A 46 -22.48 8.86 -10.07
CA LEU A 46 -22.69 9.24 -8.68
C LEU A 46 -22.97 7.97 -7.87
N PRO A 47 -21.99 7.45 -7.09
CA PRO A 47 -22.04 6.06 -6.65
C PRO A 47 -23.18 5.67 -5.72
N ILE A 48 -23.65 6.56 -4.84
CA ILE A 48 -24.77 6.27 -3.95
C ILE A 48 -26.06 6.17 -4.78
N ILE A 49 -26.33 7.16 -5.63
CA ILE A 49 -27.48 7.17 -6.54
C ILE A 49 -27.43 5.98 -7.50
N TYR A 50 -26.28 5.72 -8.13
CA TYR A 50 -26.12 4.62 -9.07
C TYR A 50 -26.23 3.26 -8.38
N GLY A 51 -25.62 3.10 -7.21
CA GLY A 51 -25.71 1.88 -6.42
C GLY A 51 -27.15 1.59 -5.99
N ILE A 52 -27.83 2.56 -5.38
CA ILE A 52 -29.15 2.35 -4.77
C ILE A 52 -30.28 2.39 -5.81
N LEU A 53 -30.27 3.34 -6.75
CA LEU A 53 -31.35 3.53 -7.73
C LEU A 53 -31.05 2.92 -9.11
N GLY A 54 -29.79 2.61 -9.42
CA GLY A 54 -29.40 2.14 -10.75
C GLY A 54 -29.40 3.24 -11.82
N VAL A 55 -29.52 4.51 -11.41
CA VAL A 55 -29.63 5.66 -12.32
C VAL A 55 -28.24 6.23 -12.62
N PRO A 56 -27.76 6.17 -13.88
CA PRO A 56 -26.46 6.72 -14.26
C PRO A 56 -26.57 8.23 -14.53
N VAL A 57 -26.35 9.07 -13.52
CA VAL A 57 -26.34 10.53 -13.67
C VAL A 57 -25.09 10.95 -14.45
N ARG A 58 -25.26 11.58 -15.61
CA ARG A 58 -24.17 12.05 -16.49
C ARG A 58 -24.20 13.56 -16.71
N THR A 59 -25.41 14.13 -16.67
CA THR A 59 -25.67 15.54 -16.97
C THR A 59 -26.53 16.18 -15.90
N LEU A 60 -26.55 17.51 -15.85
CA LEU A 60 -27.44 18.25 -14.95
C LEU A 60 -28.92 17.90 -15.19
N GLY A 61 -29.33 17.59 -16.42
CA GLY A 61 -30.70 17.16 -16.72
C GLY A 61 -31.07 15.82 -16.08
N ASP A 62 -30.12 14.90 -15.90
CA ASP A 62 -30.40 13.58 -15.29
C ASP A 62 -30.72 13.69 -13.79
N MET A 63 -30.28 14.76 -13.13
CA MET A 63 -30.52 15.01 -11.70
C MET A 63 -32.00 15.30 -11.40
N GLU A 64 -32.79 15.78 -12.37
CA GLU A 64 -34.23 16.07 -12.17
C GLU A 64 -35.00 14.83 -11.73
N ALA A 65 -34.72 13.67 -12.34
CA ALA A 65 -35.34 12.40 -11.99
C ALA A 65 -34.98 11.96 -10.56
N VAL A 66 -33.73 12.22 -10.13
CA VAL A 66 -33.26 11.91 -8.78
C VAL A 66 -33.91 12.85 -7.75
N LEU A 67 -33.99 14.15 -8.03
CA LEU A 67 -34.67 15.13 -7.15
C LEU A 67 -36.15 14.77 -6.94
N LYS A 68 -36.84 14.37 -8.01
CA LYS A 68 -38.21 13.85 -7.90
C LYS A 68 -38.27 12.65 -6.94
N ARG A 69 -37.31 11.73 -7.04
CA ARG A 69 -37.22 10.57 -6.15
C ARG A 69 -36.93 10.98 -4.69
N CYS A 70 -36.08 11.98 -4.46
CA CYS A 70 -35.87 12.55 -3.13
C CYS A 70 -37.21 13.05 -2.54
N ARG A 71 -37.99 13.82 -3.31
CA ARG A 71 -39.29 14.34 -2.86
C ARG A 71 -40.30 13.24 -2.56
N GLU A 72 -40.31 12.15 -3.33
CA GLU A 72 -41.17 10.98 -3.07
C GLU A 72 -40.77 10.23 -1.79
N MET A 73 -39.48 10.19 -1.47
CA MET A 73 -38.95 9.50 -0.28
C MET A 73 -39.03 10.35 1.00
N LEU A 74 -39.13 11.67 0.88
CA LEU A 74 -39.20 12.55 2.05
C LEU A 74 -40.49 12.32 2.84
N PRO A 75 -40.41 11.90 4.11
CA PRO A 75 -41.58 11.74 4.95
C PRO A 75 -42.17 13.10 5.32
N PRO A 76 -43.48 13.15 5.64
CA PRO A 76 -44.05 14.34 6.27
C PRO A 76 -43.42 14.58 7.65
N PRO A 77 -43.43 15.84 8.15
CA PRO A 77 -43.01 16.14 9.51
C PRO A 77 -43.73 15.27 10.56
N VAL A 78 -43.00 14.86 11.60
CA VAL A 78 -43.54 14.04 12.68
C VAL A 78 -44.64 14.81 13.42
N ARG A 79 -45.82 14.21 13.56
CA ARG A 79 -46.96 14.82 14.27
C ARG A 79 -46.62 15.09 15.74
N GLU A 80 -47.20 16.14 16.31
CA GLU A 80 -47.00 16.44 17.73
C GLU A 80 -47.72 15.42 18.63
N GLU A 81 -48.97 15.11 18.34
CA GLU A 81 -49.83 14.15 19.07
C GLU A 81 -50.03 12.85 18.28
N LEU A 82 -50.21 11.72 19.00
CA LEU A 82 -50.42 10.38 18.42
C LEU A 82 -49.38 10.00 17.33
N HIS A 83 -48.11 10.29 17.62
CA HIS A 83 -47.00 9.98 16.72
C HIS A 83 -46.54 8.54 16.91
N LEU A 84 -46.25 7.86 15.81
CA LEU A 84 -45.59 6.56 15.81
C LEU A 84 -44.15 6.79 15.32
N PRO A 85 -43.14 6.82 16.20
CA PRO A 85 -41.77 6.94 15.76
C PRO A 85 -41.33 5.60 15.17
N TYR A 86 -41.41 5.47 13.84
CA TYR A 86 -40.88 4.35 13.10
C TYR A 86 -39.49 4.69 12.54
N LEU A 87 -38.59 3.70 12.62
CA LEU A 87 -37.25 3.77 12.05
C LEU A 87 -37.29 3.97 10.53
N GLY A 88 -38.23 3.33 9.83
CA GLY A 88 -38.38 3.43 8.37
C GLY A 88 -38.41 4.88 7.84
N PRO A 89 -39.39 5.72 8.24
CA PRO A 89 -39.44 7.11 7.77
C PRO A 89 -38.15 7.92 8.02
N ALA A 90 -37.51 7.76 9.19
CA ALA A 90 -36.25 8.46 9.45
C ALA A 90 -35.12 8.00 8.51
N LEU A 91 -35.10 6.71 8.18
CA LEU A 91 -34.16 6.14 7.22
C LEU A 91 -34.45 6.54 5.77
N ASP A 92 -35.72 6.63 5.40
CA ASP A 92 -36.13 7.12 4.08
C ASP A 92 -35.68 8.59 3.89
N ALA A 93 -35.83 9.40 4.94
CA ALA A 93 -35.30 10.76 4.99
C ALA A 93 -33.77 10.78 4.84
N GLY A 94 -33.06 9.92 5.58
CA GLY A 94 -31.60 9.81 5.48
C GLY A 94 -31.09 9.34 4.11
N MET A 95 -31.85 8.48 3.42
CA MET A 95 -31.53 8.06 2.05
C MET A 95 -31.68 9.23 1.07
N ALA A 96 -32.76 10.02 1.19
CA ALA A 96 -32.97 11.21 0.38
C ALA A 96 -31.89 12.28 0.62
N THR A 97 -31.41 12.41 1.86
CA THR A 97 -30.28 13.28 2.23
C THR A 97 -29.03 12.93 1.43
N PHE A 98 -28.61 11.66 1.40
CA PHE A 98 -27.40 11.28 0.66
C PHE A 98 -27.51 11.49 -0.84
N TRP A 99 -28.67 11.24 -1.46
CA TRP A 99 -28.85 11.56 -2.88
C TRP A 99 -28.75 13.06 -3.15
N ALA A 100 -29.35 13.89 -2.29
CA ALA A 100 -29.30 15.34 -2.42
C ALA A 100 -27.88 15.90 -2.24
N GLU A 101 -27.15 15.45 -1.22
CA GLU A 101 -25.77 15.89 -0.97
C GLU A 101 -24.80 15.37 -2.03
N GLU A 102 -25.00 14.15 -2.56
CA GLU A 102 -24.16 13.61 -3.63
C GLU A 102 -24.31 14.44 -4.91
N MET A 103 -25.53 14.89 -5.24
CA MET A 103 -25.74 15.84 -6.33
C MET A 103 -25.10 17.21 -6.03
N ALA A 104 -25.24 17.73 -4.81
CA ALA A 104 -24.67 19.02 -4.43
C ALA A 104 -23.13 19.05 -4.49
N GLU A 105 -22.48 17.94 -4.12
CA GLU A 105 -21.03 17.76 -4.25
C GLU A 105 -20.62 17.58 -5.72
N ALA A 106 -21.38 16.84 -6.52
CA ALA A 106 -21.12 16.74 -7.95
C ALA A 106 -21.21 18.10 -8.67
N ILE A 107 -22.15 18.96 -8.27
CA ILE A 107 -22.23 20.35 -8.73
C ILE A 107 -21.03 21.17 -8.23
N ARG A 108 -20.51 20.93 -7.01
CA ARG A 108 -19.31 21.60 -6.52
C ARG A 108 -18.08 21.28 -7.38
N TYR A 109 -17.91 20.02 -7.80
CA TYR A 109 -16.85 19.63 -8.75
C TYR A 109 -16.95 20.38 -10.09
N LEU A 110 -18.15 20.77 -10.51
CA LEU A 110 -18.38 21.60 -11.70
C LEU A 110 -18.11 23.09 -11.43
N GLU A 111 -18.52 23.60 -10.26
CA GLU A 111 -18.34 25.00 -9.84
C GLU A 111 -16.89 25.38 -9.59
N ASP A 112 -16.17 24.53 -8.87
CA ASP A 112 -14.77 24.72 -8.48
C ASP A 112 -13.99 23.40 -8.66
N PRO A 113 -13.51 23.14 -9.90
CA PRO A 113 -12.78 21.91 -10.21
C PRO A 113 -11.45 21.74 -9.45
N LYS A 114 -10.94 22.80 -8.81
CA LYS A 114 -9.65 22.80 -8.08
C LYS A 114 -9.83 22.73 -6.56
N PHE A 115 -11.07 22.71 -6.07
CA PHE A 115 -11.37 22.67 -4.65
C PHE A 115 -10.79 21.44 -3.95
N TYR A 116 -10.91 20.27 -4.60
CA TYR A 116 -10.35 19.01 -4.14
C TYR A 116 -8.98 18.75 -4.78
N ALA A 117 -8.03 18.25 -3.99
CA ALA A 117 -6.73 17.77 -4.45
C ALA A 117 -6.90 16.50 -5.31
N GLN A 118 -6.00 16.28 -6.27
CA GLN A 118 -6.06 15.16 -7.18
C GLN A 118 -5.01 14.12 -6.78
N GLY A 119 -5.45 13.00 -6.20
CA GLY A 119 -4.58 11.87 -5.91
C GLY A 119 -4.71 11.36 -4.48
N GLU A 120 -3.63 10.73 -4.01
CA GLU A 120 -3.61 10.03 -2.73
C GLU A 120 -3.26 10.93 -1.53
N ASP A 121 -2.57 12.03 -1.76
CA ASP A 121 -2.07 12.93 -0.70
C ASP A 121 -2.57 14.37 -0.92
N PRO A 122 -2.69 15.18 0.15
CA PRO A 122 -2.87 16.63 0.06
C PRO A 122 -1.85 17.34 -0.84
N GLU A 123 -2.25 18.42 -1.50
CA GLU A 123 -1.37 19.21 -2.38
C GLU A 123 -1.22 20.65 -1.88
N GLY A 124 -0.14 20.92 -1.13
CA GLY A 124 0.09 22.23 -0.52
C GLY A 124 -1.01 22.59 0.48
N ASP A 125 -1.63 23.76 0.32
CA ASP A 125 -2.74 24.20 1.18
C ASP A 125 -4.07 23.47 0.89
N ARG A 126 -4.14 22.67 -0.18
CA ARG A 126 -5.33 21.89 -0.55
C ARG A 126 -5.33 20.56 0.18
N ILE A 127 -5.93 20.58 1.37
CA ILE A 127 -6.02 19.39 2.21
C ILE A 127 -7.23 18.50 1.91
N TRP A 128 -8.20 18.92 1.10
CA TRP A 128 -9.42 18.15 0.85
C TRP A 128 -9.27 17.22 -0.35
N LEU A 129 -9.54 15.92 -0.15
CA LEU A 129 -9.38 14.89 -1.17
C LEU A 129 -10.67 14.60 -1.95
N GLY A 130 -11.83 14.85 -1.34
CA GLY A 130 -13.14 14.62 -1.99
C GLY A 130 -13.38 13.16 -2.36
N ALA A 131 -14.09 12.93 -3.48
CA ALA A 131 -14.39 11.60 -3.98
C ALA A 131 -13.10 10.87 -4.41
N ALA A 132 -12.86 9.68 -3.83
CA ALA A 132 -11.84 8.77 -4.33
C ALA A 132 -12.11 8.43 -5.80
N ASP A 133 -11.12 8.45 -6.68
CA ASP A 133 -11.29 7.91 -8.03
C ASP A 133 -11.35 6.37 -8.02
N ASP A 134 -11.60 5.75 -9.18
CA ASP A 134 -11.69 4.28 -9.25
C ASP A 134 -10.34 3.58 -9.03
N VAL A 135 -9.20 4.25 -9.23
CA VAL A 135 -7.88 3.67 -8.98
C VAL A 135 -7.65 3.58 -7.48
N ILE A 136 -7.86 4.68 -6.76
CA ILE A 136 -7.77 4.76 -5.30
C ILE A 136 -8.80 3.83 -4.66
N MET A 137 -10.06 3.87 -5.12
CA MET A 137 -11.11 3.01 -4.59
C MET A 137 -10.76 1.53 -4.74
N ARG A 138 -10.22 1.10 -5.89
CA ARG A 138 -9.77 -0.29 -6.05
C ARG A 138 -8.56 -0.60 -5.20
N LYS A 139 -7.57 0.31 -5.13
CA LYS A 139 -6.33 0.14 -4.37
C LYS A 139 -6.62 -0.04 -2.88
N ARG A 140 -7.45 0.82 -2.31
CA ARG A 140 -7.72 0.88 -0.86
C ARG A 140 -8.92 0.01 -0.46
N GLY A 141 -9.92 -0.13 -1.33
CA GLY A 141 -11.11 -0.91 -1.03
C GLY A 141 -10.89 -2.42 -0.97
N ILE A 142 -9.81 -2.94 -1.57
CA ILE A 142 -9.46 -4.37 -1.43
C ILE A 142 -9.03 -4.71 -0.01
N GLU A 143 -8.44 -3.76 0.72
CA GLU A 143 -7.99 -3.95 2.10
C GLU A 143 -9.18 -4.29 3.02
N PHE A 144 -10.39 -3.84 2.67
CA PHE A 144 -11.65 -4.17 3.35
C PHE A 144 -12.15 -5.58 3.08
N VAL A 145 -11.64 -6.22 2.02
CA VAL A 145 -12.05 -7.56 1.58
C VAL A 145 -11.06 -8.61 2.07
N ASP A 146 -9.76 -8.32 1.97
CA ASP A 146 -8.70 -9.21 2.43
C ASP A 146 -8.46 -9.14 3.95
N GLY A 147 -9.01 -8.12 4.62
CA GLY A 147 -8.96 -7.95 6.08
C GLY A 147 -7.76 -7.16 6.58
N THR A 148 -6.90 -6.65 5.69
CA THR A 148 -5.75 -5.79 6.03
C THR A 148 -6.19 -4.46 6.66
N ALA A 149 -7.39 -4.00 6.32
CA ALA A 149 -8.12 -2.96 7.04
C ALA A 149 -9.57 -3.43 7.23
N PRO A 150 -10.08 -3.63 8.46
CA PRO A 150 -11.42 -4.18 8.63
C PRO A 150 -12.55 -3.24 8.17
N GLY A 151 -12.30 -1.94 8.06
CA GLY A 151 -13.30 -0.95 7.68
C GLY A 151 -12.81 0.48 7.93
N PHE A 152 -13.74 1.38 8.26
CA PHE A 152 -13.43 2.79 8.47
C PHE A 152 -14.27 3.46 9.57
N ALA A 153 -13.70 4.43 10.26
CA ALA A 153 -14.39 5.39 11.10
C ALA A 153 -14.69 6.65 10.30
N ALA A 154 -15.97 6.98 10.11
CA ALA A 154 -16.40 8.24 9.51
C ALA A 154 -16.54 9.31 10.61
N ILE A 155 -15.61 10.25 10.68
CA ILE A 155 -15.65 11.36 11.62
C ILE A 155 -16.41 12.53 11.00
N LEU A 156 -17.41 13.03 11.72
CA LEU A 156 -18.12 14.25 11.39
C LEU A 156 -17.86 15.30 12.48
N GLY A 157 -17.25 16.43 12.10
CA GLY A 157 -16.92 17.52 13.02
C GLY A 157 -15.50 17.50 13.57
N ALA A 158 -15.35 17.91 14.83
CA ALA A 158 -14.07 18.03 15.51
C ALA A 158 -14.22 17.95 17.03
N PRO A 159 -13.28 17.26 17.72
CA PRO A 159 -13.16 17.36 19.17
C PRO A 159 -12.69 18.78 19.58
N PRO A 160 -12.84 19.15 20.86
CA PRO A 160 -12.53 20.51 21.34
C PRO A 160 -11.04 20.84 21.32
N ASP A 161 -10.14 19.86 21.20
CA ASP A 161 -8.70 20.03 21.31
C ASP A 161 -7.93 19.16 20.29
N PRO A 162 -6.91 19.70 19.60
CA PRO A 162 -6.09 18.92 18.66
C PRO A 162 -5.45 17.66 19.26
N ALA A 163 -5.05 17.66 20.53
CA ALA A 163 -4.44 16.46 21.13
C ALA A 163 -5.43 15.29 21.21
N ILE A 164 -6.72 15.57 21.43
CA ILE A 164 -7.78 14.57 21.40
C ILE A 164 -7.96 14.04 19.97
N ALA A 165 -7.94 14.91 18.96
CA ALA A 165 -8.03 14.49 17.55
C ALA A 165 -6.89 13.54 17.17
N VAL A 166 -5.66 13.89 17.56
CA VAL A 166 -4.47 13.05 17.33
C VAL A 166 -4.61 11.70 18.03
N LYS A 167 -5.04 11.69 19.29
CA LYS A 167 -5.24 10.45 20.06
C LYS A 167 -6.26 9.52 19.40
N ILE A 168 -7.44 10.05 19.03
CA ILE A 168 -8.49 9.27 18.37
C ILE A 168 -8.00 8.73 17.01
N ALA A 169 -7.35 9.57 16.19
CA ALA A 169 -6.85 9.17 14.88
C ALA A 169 -5.79 8.06 14.98
N GLN A 170 -4.82 8.20 15.89
CA GLN A 170 -3.77 7.20 16.11
C GLN A 170 -4.34 5.89 16.64
N GLU A 171 -5.28 5.95 17.58
CA GLU A 171 -5.93 4.74 18.10
C GLU A 171 -6.67 4.00 16.97
N LEU A 172 -7.40 4.71 16.11
CA LEU A 172 -8.06 4.10 14.94
C LEU A 172 -7.06 3.48 13.96
N GLN A 173 -5.93 4.15 13.69
CA GLN A 173 -4.86 3.60 12.84
C GLN A 173 -4.23 2.33 13.42
N GLN A 174 -4.00 2.27 14.73
CA GLN A 174 -3.49 1.08 15.43
C GLN A 174 -4.45 -0.12 15.31
N LYS A 175 -5.75 0.15 15.17
CA LYS A 175 -6.78 -0.88 14.92
C LYS A 175 -6.96 -1.18 13.42
N ASN A 176 -6.06 -0.66 12.58
CA ASN A 176 -6.05 -0.79 11.12
C ASN A 176 -7.28 -0.21 10.41
N LEU A 177 -7.97 0.75 11.03
CA LEU A 177 -9.14 1.39 10.43
C LEU A 177 -8.72 2.59 9.59
N TYR A 178 -9.43 2.80 8.49
CA TYR A 178 -9.39 4.11 7.82
C TYR A 178 -10.17 5.13 8.63
N VAL A 179 -9.74 6.39 8.57
CA VAL A 179 -10.41 7.51 9.22
C VAL A 179 -10.84 8.49 8.14
N PHE A 180 -12.14 8.56 7.91
CA PHE A 180 -12.77 9.38 6.87
C PHE A 180 -13.36 10.62 7.53
N MET A 181 -12.73 11.77 7.33
CA MET A 181 -13.03 13.00 8.06
C MET A 181 -13.81 14.00 7.20
N GLY A 182 -14.93 14.49 7.72
CA GLY A 182 -15.75 15.51 7.08
C GLY A 182 -16.42 16.46 8.08
N GLY A 183 -17.00 17.54 7.57
CA GLY A 183 -17.76 18.49 8.38
C GLY A 183 -16.92 19.35 9.32
N SER A 184 -17.60 20.26 10.01
CA SER A 184 -16.98 21.13 11.02
C SER A 184 -17.89 21.28 12.23
N ASN A 185 -17.28 21.50 13.39
CA ASN A 185 -17.98 21.84 14.62
C ASN A 185 -17.45 23.20 15.09
N ASN A 186 -18.32 24.23 15.14
CA ASN A 186 -17.93 25.61 15.48
C ASN A 186 -16.75 26.18 14.65
N GLY A 187 -16.58 25.72 13.41
CA GLY A 187 -15.49 26.13 12.52
C GLY A 187 -14.25 25.24 12.57
N ASP A 188 -14.11 24.42 13.60
CA ASP A 188 -13.01 23.46 13.77
C ASP A 188 -13.28 22.18 12.98
N ARG A 189 -12.20 21.55 12.50
CA ARG A 189 -12.25 20.35 11.66
C ARG A 189 -11.16 19.39 12.10
N THR A 190 -11.52 18.12 12.27
CA THR A 190 -10.55 17.09 12.68
C THR A 190 -9.33 17.06 11.76
N SER A 191 -9.52 17.13 10.44
CA SER A 191 -8.41 17.13 9.47
C SER A 191 -7.46 18.31 9.63
N LYS A 192 -7.97 19.50 9.96
CA LYS A 192 -7.13 20.69 10.21
C LYS A 192 -6.36 20.55 11.52
N GLN A 193 -7.02 20.10 12.58
CA GLN A 193 -6.37 19.85 13.87
C GLN A 193 -5.22 18.84 13.75
N LEU A 194 -5.36 17.80 12.91
CA LEU A 194 -4.29 16.85 12.64
C LEU A 194 -3.12 17.47 11.88
N VAL A 195 -3.40 18.25 10.83
CA VAL A 195 -2.36 18.96 10.06
C VAL A 195 -1.62 19.97 10.94
N ASP A 196 -2.34 20.75 11.74
CA ASP A 196 -1.77 21.75 12.65
C ASP A 196 -0.91 21.08 13.75
N ALA A 197 -1.23 19.84 14.13
CA ALA A 197 -0.46 19.03 15.05
C ALA A 197 0.70 18.25 14.39
N GLY A 198 0.97 18.47 13.09
CA GLY A 198 2.07 17.82 12.37
C GLY A 198 1.81 16.34 11.99
N VAL A 199 0.56 15.87 12.03
CA VAL A 199 0.19 14.51 11.62
C VAL A 199 0.00 14.46 10.11
N GLN A 200 0.68 13.52 9.45
CA GLN A 200 0.52 13.29 8.02
C GLN A 200 -0.86 12.67 7.71
N ILE A 201 -1.68 13.37 6.92
CA ILE A 201 -2.97 12.91 6.42
C ILE A 201 -2.87 12.52 4.94
N GLY A 202 -3.75 11.62 4.48
CA GLY A 202 -3.78 11.09 3.13
C GLY A 202 -4.34 9.67 3.07
N TRP A 203 -4.53 9.16 1.86
CA TRP A 203 -4.86 7.76 1.63
C TRP A 203 -3.77 6.78 2.11
N PRO A 204 -2.45 7.06 1.96
CA PRO A 204 -1.40 6.14 2.43
C PRO A 204 -1.38 5.98 3.95
N THR A 205 -1.62 7.06 4.70
CA THR A 205 -1.68 7.02 6.17
C THR A 205 -3.05 6.60 6.70
N ARG A 206 -4.02 6.33 5.80
CA ARG A 206 -5.42 5.99 6.12
C ARG A 206 -6.20 7.11 6.83
N LEU A 207 -5.68 8.32 6.90
CA LEU A 207 -6.34 9.51 7.47
C LEU A 207 -6.84 10.41 6.34
N VAL A 208 -8.05 10.16 5.84
CA VAL A 208 -8.57 10.79 4.62
C VAL A 208 -9.46 11.98 4.96
N SER A 209 -9.07 13.15 4.47
CA SER A 209 -9.76 14.43 4.61
C SER A 209 -10.74 14.67 3.45
N PHE A 210 -11.99 14.27 3.62
CA PHE A 210 -12.96 14.31 2.52
C PHE A 210 -13.47 15.70 2.19
N GLY A 211 -13.77 16.54 3.17
CA GLY A 211 -14.21 17.89 2.90
C GLY A 211 -14.60 18.68 4.14
N PRO A 212 -14.76 20.00 4.01
CA PRO A 212 -15.01 20.88 5.16
C PRO A 212 -16.45 20.88 5.65
N ASP A 213 -17.39 20.36 4.85
CA ASP A 213 -18.83 20.47 5.05
C ASP A 213 -19.45 19.10 5.34
N THR A 214 -20.66 19.09 5.92
CA THR A 214 -21.39 17.87 6.25
C THR A 214 -21.64 16.99 5.02
N SER A 215 -21.87 17.62 3.86
CA SER A 215 -22.10 16.92 2.58
C SER A 215 -20.94 16.03 2.15
N ALA A 216 -19.72 16.23 2.68
CA ALA A 216 -18.59 15.35 2.42
C ALA A 216 -18.77 13.92 2.93
N ALA A 217 -19.76 13.66 3.81
CA ALA A 217 -20.13 12.32 4.26
C ALA A 217 -20.50 11.38 3.09
N VAL A 218 -21.01 11.92 1.98
CA VAL A 218 -21.34 11.13 0.78
C VAL A 218 -20.12 10.47 0.15
N PHE A 219 -18.90 11.02 0.34
CA PHE A 219 -17.69 10.38 -0.17
C PHE A 219 -17.36 9.09 0.58
N ALA A 220 -17.60 9.03 1.89
CA ALA A 220 -17.44 7.82 2.70
C ALA A 220 -18.46 6.74 2.29
N ILE A 221 -19.73 7.12 2.17
CA ILE A 221 -20.82 6.20 1.82
C ILE A 221 -20.72 5.76 0.35
N GLY A 222 -20.32 6.67 -0.55
CA GLY A 222 -20.04 6.37 -1.94
C GLY A 222 -18.84 5.44 -2.10
N PHE A 223 -17.81 5.55 -1.26
CA PHE A 223 -16.71 4.59 -1.22
C PHE A 223 -17.19 3.19 -0.83
N ALA A 224 -17.95 3.08 0.26
CA ALA A 224 -18.49 1.81 0.75
C ALA A 224 -19.42 1.15 -0.29
N THR A 225 -20.28 1.95 -0.93
CA THR A 225 -21.18 1.50 -2.01
C THR A 225 -20.41 0.97 -3.22
N ARG A 226 -19.31 1.63 -3.60
CA ARG A 226 -18.42 1.15 -4.68
C ARG A 226 -17.66 -0.10 -4.34
N ALA A 227 -17.25 -0.29 -3.09
CA ALA A 227 -16.63 -1.53 -2.65
C ALA A 227 -17.61 -2.72 -2.78
N ALA A 228 -18.89 -2.54 -2.44
CA ALA A 228 -19.92 -3.55 -2.63
C ALA A 228 -20.15 -3.93 -4.10
N MET A 229 -20.13 -2.95 -5.02
CA MET A 229 -20.27 -3.21 -6.46
C MET A 229 -19.01 -3.84 -7.05
N SER A 230 -17.83 -3.34 -6.69
CA SER A 230 -16.55 -3.76 -7.29
C SER A 230 -16.10 -5.13 -6.81
N PHE A 231 -16.20 -5.40 -5.52
CA PHE A 231 -15.67 -6.61 -4.90
C PHE A 231 -16.77 -7.59 -4.50
N GLY A 232 -17.93 -7.08 -4.08
CA GLY A 232 -19.10 -7.90 -3.76
C GLY A 232 -19.90 -8.36 -4.98
N GLY A 233 -19.58 -7.85 -6.18
CA GLY A 233 -20.31 -8.17 -7.42
C GLY A 233 -21.77 -7.71 -7.38
N CYS A 234 -22.12 -6.76 -6.51
CA CYS A 234 -23.47 -6.23 -6.41
C CYS A 234 -23.82 -5.43 -7.68
N LYS A 235 -25.00 -5.67 -8.24
CA LYS A 235 -25.46 -4.94 -9.42
C LYS A 235 -26.00 -3.56 -9.02
N PRO A 236 -25.76 -2.51 -9.80
CA PRO A 236 -26.41 -1.21 -9.63
C PRO A 236 -27.93 -1.35 -9.59
N GLY A 237 -28.59 -0.65 -8.66
CA GLY A 237 -30.03 -0.73 -8.42
C GLY A 237 -30.49 -1.88 -7.51
N ASP A 238 -29.62 -2.86 -7.21
CA ASP A 238 -29.89 -3.92 -6.21
C ASP A 238 -29.57 -3.40 -4.80
N PHE A 239 -30.31 -2.37 -4.37
CA PHE A 239 -30.05 -1.65 -3.12
C PHE A 239 -29.96 -2.60 -1.92
N ARG A 240 -30.80 -3.63 -1.87
CA ARG A 240 -30.84 -4.57 -0.75
C ARG A 240 -29.51 -5.32 -0.61
N LYS A 241 -28.92 -5.81 -1.71
CA LYS A 241 -27.63 -6.51 -1.64
C LYS A 241 -26.49 -5.56 -1.27
N ILE A 242 -26.52 -4.33 -1.78
CA ILE A 242 -25.51 -3.31 -1.45
C ILE A 242 -25.54 -3.01 0.05
N LEU A 243 -26.72 -2.75 0.62
CA LEU A 243 -26.84 -2.42 2.05
C LEU A 243 -26.43 -3.62 2.93
N ILE A 244 -26.84 -4.84 2.58
CA ILE A 244 -26.44 -6.06 3.33
C ILE A 244 -24.94 -6.30 3.22
N TYR A 245 -24.34 -6.15 2.03
CA TYR A 245 -22.89 -6.29 1.87
C TYR A 245 -22.14 -5.33 2.78
N ASN A 246 -22.54 -4.06 2.81
CA ASN A 246 -21.89 -3.05 3.65
C ASN A 246 -22.02 -3.37 5.14
N LYS A 247 -23.23 -3.77 5.58
CA LYS A 247 -23.48 -4.21 6.94
C LYS A 247 -22.58 -5.40 7.35
N ASP A 248 -22.40 -6.38 6.47
CA ASP A 248 -21.77 -7.65 6.84
C ASP A 248 -20.26 -7.68 6.56
N ARG A 249 -19.76 -6.84 5.64
CA ARG A 249 -18.36 -6.91 5.15
C ARG A 249 -17.52 -5.68 5.44
N ILE A 250 -18.11 -4.50 5.56
CA ILE A 250 -17.37 -3.25 5.80
C ILE A 250 -17.63 -2.80 7.22
N PHE A 251 -16.67 -3.01 8.13
CA PHE A 251 -16.81 -2.66 9.55
C PHE A 251 -16.67 -1.15 9.76
N ALA A 252 -17.65 -0.39 9.27
CA ALA A 252 -17.68 1.06 9.40
C ALA A 252 -18.67 1.57 10.44
N PHE A 253 -18.31 2.69 11.06
CA PHE A 253 -19.10 3.39 12.08
C PHE A 253 -18.85 4.91 11.99
N VAL A 254 -19.77 5.70 12.52
CA VAL A 254 -19.71 7.17 12.52
C VAL A 254 -19.32 7.67 13.90
N LEU A 255 -18.35 8.58 13.97
CA LEU A 255 -18.02 9.36 15.16
C LEU A 255 -18.52 10.79 14.95
N ALA A 256 -19.60 11.16 15.62
CA ALA A 256 -20.11 12.53 15.62
C ALA A 256 -19.43 13.29 16.77
N LEU A 257 -18.50 14.18 16.43
CA LEU A 257 -17.69 14.93 17.39
C LEU A 257 -18.14 16.40 17.41
N GLY A 258 -18.96 16.75 18.40
CA GLY A 258 -19.47 18.09 18.63
C GLY A 258 -20.99 18.23 18.61
N TYR A 259 -21.46 19.44 18.26
CA TYR A 259 -22.89 19.74 18.21
C TYR A 259 -23.57 19.05 17.01
N VAL A 260 -24.53 18.17 17.31
CA VAL A 260 -25.29 17.43 16.30
C VAL A 260 -26.48 18.26 15.83
N SER A 261 -26.36 18.87 14.64
CA SER A 261 -27.44 19.62 14.00
C SER A 261 -28.49 18.71 13.34
N ASP A 262 -29.62 19.27 12.93
CA ASP A 262 -30.67 18.53 12.19
C ASP A 262 -30.09 17.86 10.91
N GLU A 263 -29.16 18.51 10.21
CA GLU A 263 -28.45 17.96 9.05
C GLU A 263 -27.56 16.76 9.42
N TRP A 264 -26.90 16.80 10.58
CA TRP A 264 -26.12 15.67 11.08
C TRP A 264 -27.02 14.49 11.45
N TYR A 265 -28.19 14.75 12.06
CA TYR A 265 -29.19 13.70 12.30
C TYR A 265 -29.66 13.06 11.00
N ALA A 266 -29.85 13.84 9.93
CA ALA A 266 -30.25 13.32 8.63
C ALA A 266 -29.15 12.44 7.99
N ASN A 267 -27.89 12.90 8.05
CA ASN A 267 -26.72 12.12 7.60
C ASN A 267 -26.52 10.83 8.42
N ALA A 268 -26.68 10.91 9.74
CA ALA A 268 -26.63 9.77 10.65
C ALA A 268 -27.71 8.73 10.32
N ALA A 269 -28.94 9.17 10.07
CA ALA A 269 -30.02 8.29 9.61
C ALA A 269 -29.69 7.64 8.25
N GLY A 270 -29.03 8.39 7.36
CA GLY A 270 -28.49 7.85 6.11
C GLY A 270 -27.49 6.73 6.38
N ALA A 271 -26.48 6.96 7.22
CA ALA A 271 -25.43 5.97 7.53
C ALA A 271 -25.99 4.69 8.16
N ILE A 272 -27.03 4.81 8.98
CA ILE A 272 -27.72 3.65 9.58
C ILE A 272 -28.30 2.73 8.50
N ASN A 273 -28.74 3.23 7.33
CA ASN A 273 -29.20 2.35 6.23
C ASN A 273 -28.11 1.37 5.77
N TRP A 274 -26.84 1.78 5.80
CA TRP A 274 -25.68 0.94 5.45
C TRP A 274 -25.27 0.00 6.60
N GLY A 275 -25.98 0.02 7.73
CA GLY A 275 -25.64 -0.73 8.93
C GLY A 275 -24.50 -0.12 9.73
N PHE A 276 -24.19 1.17 9.52
CA PHE A 276 -23.13 1.87 10.22
C PHE A 276 -23.71 2.58 11.47
N PRO A 277 -23.30 2.17 12.68
CA PRO A 277 -23.77 2.79 13.91
C PRO A 277 -23.13 4.16 14.11
N VAL A 278 -23.79 4.99 14.90
CA VAL A 278 -23.36 6.36 15.20
C VAL A 278 -23.01 6.46 16.68
N ILE A 279 -21.82 6.95 16.97
CA ILE A 279 -21.32 7.18 18.31
C ILE A 279 -21.08 8.69 18.45
N ALA A 280 -21.74 9.30 19.43
CA ALA A 280 -21.67 10.74 19.67
C ALA A 280 -21.01 11.05 21.02
N ASP A 281 -20.18 12.08 21.04
CA ASP A 281 -19.64 12.68 22.28
C ASP A 281 -20.71 13.48 23.03
N SER A 282 -21.61 14.12 22.29
CA SER A 282 -22.68 14.95 22.82
C SER A 282 -23.84 14.15 23.43
N ALA A 283 -24.55 14.79 24.36
CA ALA A 283 -25.72 14.23 25.04
C ALA A 283 -26.99 14.31 24.18
N ILE A 284 -26.97 13.56 23.07
CA ILE A 284 -28.13 13.36 22.20
C ILE A 284 -28.95 12.14 22.67
N PRO A 285 -30.20 11.97 22.23
CA PRO A 285 -30.94 10.73 22.52
C PRO A 285 -30.30 9.51 21.83
N GLU A 286 -30.62 8.32 22.32
CA GLU A 286 -30.09 7.05 21.81
C GLU A 286 -31.10 6.24 20.97
N VAL A 287 -30.57 5.31 20.18
CA VAL A 287 -31.31 4.28 19.45
C VAL A 287 -30.62 2.94 19.69
N LEU A 288 -30.96 2.33 20.82
CA LEU A 288 -30.41 1.05 21.28
C LEU A 288 -30.99 -0.21 20.61
N PRO A 289 -32.21 -0.22 20.02
CA PRO A 289 -32.71 -1.42 19.33
C PRO A 289 -31.75 -1.87 18.23
N THR A 290 -31.70 -3.18 17.97
CA THR A 290 -30.84 -3.76 16.93
C THR A 290 -31.61 -4.06 15.65
N GLY A 291 -30.92 -4.49 14.58
CA GLY A 291 -31.55 -5.11 13.41
C GLY A 291 -31.00 -4.61 12.08
N ILE A 292 -30.78 -3.30 11.98
CA ILE A 292 -30.11 -2.70 10.80
C ILE A 292 -28.61 -2.67 11.04
N CYS A 293 -28.15 -1.94 12.07
CA CYS A 293 -26.80 -2.14 12.61
C CYS A 293 -26.70 -3.51 13.30
N THR A 294 -25.46 -3.96 13.51
CA THR A 294 -25.16 -5.22 14.21
C THR A 294 -25.70 -5.21 15.64
N TYR A 295 -25.37 -4.16 16.39
CA TYR A 295 -25.92 -3.90 17.72
C TYR A 295 -26.73 -2.59 17.70
N GLU A 296 -26.40 -1.62 18.55
CA GLU A 296 -27.10 -0.34 18.66
C GLU A 296 -26.93 0.52 17.41
N HIS A 297 -27.95 1.32 17.05
CA HIS A 297 -27.86 2.27 15.94
C HIS A 297 -27.22 3.59 16.35
N VAL A 298 -27.54 4.09 17.55
CA VAL A 298 -27.02 5.36 18.08
C VAL A 298 -26.71 5.22 19.56
N VAL A 299 -25.47 5.50 19.93
CA VAL A 299 -24.96 5.57 21.31
C VAL A 299 -24.37 6.96 21.53
N SER A 300 -24.59 7.54 22.70
CA SER A 300 -24.28 8.97 22.95
C SER A 300 -23.58 9.20 24.28
N SER A 301 -23.12 10.43 24.54
CA SER A 301 -22.43 10.80 25.79
C SER A 301 -21.19 9.95 26.08
N ILE A 302 -20.49 9.53 25.02
CA ILE A 302 -19.29 8.71 25.16
C ILE A 302 -18.06 9.61 25.36
N PRO A 303 -17.28 9.42 26.44
CA PRO A 303 -16.02 10.12 26.65
C PRO A 303 -15.02 9.86 25.51
N TYR A 304 -14.20 10.85 25.16
CA TYR A 304 -13.28 10.75 24.02
C TYR A 304 -12.23 9.63 24.16
N ASP A 305 -11.84 9.30 25.39
CA ASP A 305 -10.90 8.23 25.72
C ASP A 305 -11.50 6.83 25.63
N GLU A 306 -12.83 6.70 25.65
CA GLU A 306 -13.55 5.44 25.46
C GLU A 306 -14.20 5.34 24.06
N MET A 307 -14.18 6.43 23.30
CA MET A 307 -14.89 6.60 22.03
C MET A 307 -14.60 5.48 21.02
N VAL A 308 -13.32 5.20 20.77
CA VAL A 308 -12.90 4.22 19.77
C VAL A 308 -13.25 2.80 20.23
N ALA A 309 -12.98 2.47 21.49
CA ALA A 309 -13.34 1.19 22.08
C ALA A 309 -14.85 0.93 21.99
N LYS A 310 -15.67 1.93 22.34
CA LYS A 310 -17.13 1.81 22.26
C LYS A 310 -17.62 1.65 20.83
N ALA A 311 -17.05 2.39 19.89
CA ALA A 311 -17.42 2.28 18.48
C ALA A 311 -17.11 0.90 17.89
N ILE A 312 -15.96 0.32 18.26
CA ILE A 312 -15.57 -1.04 17.88
C ILE A 312 -16.53 -2.07 18.46
N GLU A 313 -16.89 -1.93 19.74
CA GLU A 313 -17.86 -2.79 20.43
C GLU A 313 -19.22 -2.78 19.72
N VAL A 314 -19.80 -1.59 19.53
CA VAL A 314 -21.13 -1.39 18.92
C VAL A 314 -21.16 -1.85 17.46
N ARG A 315 -20.05 -1.71 16.74
CA ARG A 315 -19.95 -2.22 15.37
C ARG A 315 -19.83 -3.75 15.30
N GLY A 316 -19.39 -4.38 16.39
CA GLY A 316 -19.09 -5.80 16.48
C GLY A 316 -17.76 -6.18 15.84
N LEU A 317 -16.81 -5.24 15.78
CA LEU A 317 -15.48 -5.50 15.24
C LEU A 317 -14.62 -6.20 16.31
N LYS A 318 -14.10 -7.39 15.97
CA LYS A 318 -13.13 -8.10 16.81
C LYS A 318 -11.73 -7.70 16.38
N VAL A 319 -11.10 -6.79 17.11
CA VAL A 319 -9.70 -6.41 16.84
C VAL A 319 -8.78 -7.32 17.64
N THR A 320 -7.99 -8.14 16.95
CA THR A 320 -6.81 -8.79 17.52
C THR A 320 -5.69 -7.77 17.56
N ILE A 321 -5.45 -7.18 18.73
CA ILE A 321 -4.28 -6.33 18.95
C ILE A 321 -3.13 -7.27 19.29
N ALA A 322 -2.16 -7.40 18.40
CA ALA A 322 -0.84 -7.86 18.82
C ALA A 322 -0.17 -6.66 19.49
N GLU A 323 -0.09 -6.67 20.83
CA GLU A 323 0.63 -5.63 21.55
C GLU A 323 2.12 -5.79 21.27
N VAL A 324 2.70 -4.88 20.48
CA VAL A 324 4.12 -4.88 20.16
C VAL A 324 4.82 -3.91 21.12
N PRO A 325 5.85 -4.33 21.86
CA PRO A 325 6.48 -3.50 22.89
C PRO A 325 7.44 -2.47 22.27
N VAL A 326 6.86 -1.44 21.64
CA VAL A 326 7.55 -0.33 20.99
C VAL A 326 6.88 1.00 21.42
N PRO A 327 7.65 2.09 21.64
CA PRO A 327 7.10 3.35 22.16
C PRO A 327 6.48 4.27 21.10
N VAL A 328 6.41 3.82 19.85
CA VAL A 328 5.74 4.52 18.75
C VAL A 328 4.46 3.77 18.36
N ALA A 329 3.57 4.43 17.62
CA ALA A 329 2.43 3.74 17.04
C ALA A 329 2.93 2.64 16.08
N TYR A 330 2.27 1.48 16.11
CA TYR A 330 2.69 0.32 15.34
C TYR A 330 1.52 -0.26 14.55
N GLY A 331 1.73 -0.48 13.25
CA GLY A 331 0.76 -1.13 12.37
C GLY A 331 1.04 -0.93 10.87
N PRO A 332 0.43 -1.75 10.01
CA PRO A 332 0.54 -1.65 8.55
C PRO A 332 0.31 -0.27 7.93
N ALA A 333 -0.48 0.59 8.58
CA ALA A 333 -0.74 1.95 8.12
C ALA A 333 0.51 2.83 8.00
N PHE A 334 1.58 2.50 8.74
CA PHE A 334 2.83 3.26 8.76
C PHE A 334 3.87 2.75 7.74
N GLU A 335 3.63 1.62 7.06
CA GLU A 335 4.62 0.97 6.19
C GLU A 335 5.15 1.87 5.06
N GLY A 336 4.30 2.77 4.57
CA GLY A 336 4.62 3.68 3.46
C GLY A 336 5.29 5.00 3.88
N GLU A 337 5.51 5.24 5.18
CA GLU A 337 6.13 6.48 5.66
C GLU A 337 7.57 6.60 5.14
N ARG A 338 7.95 7.80 4.67
CA ARG A 338 9.31 8.09 4.20
C ARG A 338 9.99 9.07 5.13
N VAL A 339 11.10 8.65 5.73
CA VAL A 339 11.97 9.53 6.52
C VAL A 339 12.91 10.28 5.57
N ARG A 340 12.58 11.56 5.32
CA ARG A 340 13.38 12.47 4.50
C ARG A 340 14.51 13.11 5.32
N LYS A 341 15.45 13.80 4.67
CA LYS A 341 16.66 14.32 5.34
C LYS A 341 16.33 15.34 6.43
N GLU A 342 15.29 16.14 6.23
CA GLU A 342 14.81 17.16 7.15
C GLU A 342 14.30 16.60 8.49
N ASP A 343 13.75 15.38 8.47
CA ASP A 343 13.19 14.68 9.64
C ASP A 343 14.08 13.54 10.13
N LEU A 344 15.26 13.36 9.52
CA LEU A 344 16.19 12.27 9.82
C LEU A 344 16.90 12.52 11.15
N TYR A 345 16.89 11.52 12.03
CA TYR A 345 17.71 11.49 13.24
C TYR A 345 18.90 10.54 13.12
N LEU A 346 18.66 9.30 12.67
CA LEU A 346 19.70 8.28 12.50
C LEU A 346 19.55 7.58 11.14
N GLU A 347 20.67 7.37 10.46
CA GLU A 347 20.76 6.61 9.19
C GLU A 347 21.73 5.44 9.32
N CYS A 348 21.29 4.24 8.99
CA CYS A 348 22.12 3.03 8.96
C CYS A 348 21.99 2.32 7.62
N GLY A 349 23.08 1.98 6.95
CA GLY A 349 23.04 1.29 5.67
C GLY A 349 22.97 2.22 4.46
N GLY A 350 22.53 1.67 3.33
CA GLY A 350 22.51 2.38 2.05
C GLY A 350 23.92 2.85 1.64
N SER A 351 24.04 4.07 1.10
CA SER A 351 25.34 4.65 0.77
C SER A 351 26.04 5.32 1.97
N ALA A 352 25.47 5.23 3.18
CA ALA A 352 25.95 5.96 4.36
C ALA A 352 26.88 5.13 5.26
N SER A 353 26.61 3.83 5.38
CA SER A 353 27.37 2.86 6.19
C SER A 353 27.04 1.43 5.77
N ASP A 354 27.77 0.44 6.28
CA ASP A 354 27.44 -0.97 6.09
C ASP A 354 26.19 -1.35 6.89
N ALA A 355 25.23 -2.05 6.28
CA ALA A 355 24.15 -2.67 7.03
C ALA A 355 23.78 -4.05 6.50
N VAL A 356 23.46 -4.97 7.41
CA VAL A 356 23.14 -6.36 7.08
C VAL A 356 22.05 -6.91 7.97
N GLU A 357 21.11 -7.65 7.41
CA GLU A 357 20.06 -8.35 8.13
C GLU A 357 20.10 -9.84 7.83
N LEU A 358 20.24 -10.68 8.84
CA LEU A 358 20.45 -12.12 8.71
C LEU A 358 19.49 -12.88 9.62
N CYS A 359 18.59 -13.69 9.04
CA CYS A 359 17.86 -14.72 9.81
C CYS A 359 18.61 -16.04 9.74
N VAL A 360 18.76 -16.74 10.87
CA VAL A 360 19.40 -18.06 10.92
C VAL A 360 18.70 -18.97 11.92
N SER A 361 18.55 -20.23 11.55
CA SER A 361 18.03 -21.27 12.42
C SER A 361 19.10 -21.79 13.39
N LYS A 362 18.69 -22.10 14.61
CA LYS A 362 19.54 -22.60 15.70
C LYS A 362 18.84 -23.76 16.41
N ARG A 363 19.59 -24.53 17.20
CA ARG A 363 18.97 -25.55 18.06
C ARG A 363 18.21 -24.89 19.20
N MET A 364 17.21 -25.59 19.73
CA MET A 364 16.28 -25.07 20.74
C MET A 364 16.99 -24.60 22.02
N GLU A 365 18.11 -25.24 22.37
CA GLU A 365 18.96 -24.91 23.51
C GLU A 365 19.92 -23.73 23.28
N GLU A 366 20.09 -23.30 22.03
CA GLU A 366 20.98 -22.19 21.64
C GLU A 366 20.25 -20.84 21.57
N VAL A 367 18.91 -20.85 21.67
CA VAL A 367 18.06 -19.66 21.58
C VAL A 367 17.34 -19.42 22.90
N GLU A 368 17.54 -18.22 23.45
CA GLU A 368 16.76 -17.69 24.57
C GLU A 368 15.60 -16.85 24.02
N ASP A 369 14.37 -17.33 24.18
CA ASP A 369 13.20 -16.65 23.61
C ASP A 369 12.99 -15.26 24.22
N GLY A 370 12.77 -14.27 23.36
CA GLY A 370 12.57 -12.88 23.77
C GLY A 370 13.86 -12.13 24.11
N HIS A 371 15.03 -12.78 24.01
CA HIS A 371 16.30 -12.12 24.27
C HIS A 371 16.62 -11.14 23.14
N VAL A 372 16.76 -9.87 23.48
CA VAL A 372 17.21 -8.81 22.58
C VAL A 372 18.49 -8.20 23.12
N GLU A 373 19.57 -8.31 22.35
CA GLU A 373 20.89 -7.80 22.69
C GLU A 373 21.30 -6.71 21.71
N LEU A 374 21.82 -5.58 22.22
CA LEU A 374 22.48 -4.56 21.40
C LEU A 374 23.96 -4.51 21.79
N ILE A 375 24.83 -4.73 20.80
CA ILE A 375 26.28 -4.74 20.93
C ILE A 375 26.83 -3.51 20.21
N GLY A 376 27.12 -2.49 21.01
CA GLY A 376 27.56 -1.17 20.56
C GLY A 376 26.68 -0.06 21.11
N LYS A 377 26.67 1.08 20.41
CA LYS A 377 25.89 2.26 20.79
C LYS A 377 24.44 2.15 20.36
N ASP A 378 23.53 2.62 21.21
CA ASP A 378 22.12 2.85 20.86
C ASP A 378 21.91 4.30 20.40
N ILE A 379 20.73 4.61 19.89
CA ILE A 379 20.35 5.90 19.31
C ILE A 379 20.30 7.05 20.34
N ASP A 380 20.17 6.78 21.64
CA ASP A 380 20.26 7.81 22.70
C ASP A 380 21.70 8.27 22.97
N GLU A 381 22.70 7.54 22.49
CA GLU A 381 24.11 7.88 22.59
C GLU A 381 24.65 8.61 21.35
N MET A 382 23.75 9.05 20.46
CA MET A 382 24.09 9.65 19.17
C MET A 382 23.51 11.05 19.00
N GLU A 383 24.16 11.86 18.17
CA GLU A 383 23.64 13.18 17.78
C GLU A 383 22.71 13.07 16.57
N GLU A 384 21.85 14.05 16.39
CA GLU A 384 20.96 14.15 15.22
C GLU A 384 21.78 14.13 13.91
N GLY A 385 21.32 13.34 12.94
CA GLY A 385 21.98 13.18 11.64
C GLY A 385 23.14 12.19 11.65
N SER A 386 23.33 11.45 12.74
CA SER A 386 24.38 10.42 12.84
C SER A 386 24.20 9.31 11.80
N LYS A 387 25.34 8.73 11.39
CA LYS A 387 25.41 7.58 10.50
C LYS A 387 26.12 6.44 11.22
N LEU A 388 25.55 5.24 11.17
CA LEU A 388 26.03 4.10 11.96
C LEU A 388 25.95 2.81 11.16
N PRO A 389 26.96 1.93 11.18
CA PRO A 389 26.80 0.60 10.62
C PRO A 389 25.81 -0.21 11.48
N LEU A 390 25.04 -1.13 10.87
CA LEU A 390 24.02 -1.90 11.59
C LEU A 390 23.94 -3.33 11.10
N ALA A 391 24.12 -4.31 12.00
CA ALA A 391 23.75 -5.69 11.73
C ALA A 391 22.54 -6.12 12.56
N VAL A 392 21.51 -6.68 11.94
CA VAL A 392 20.32 -7.25 12.59
C VAL A 392 20.36 -8.77 12.41
N VAL A 393 20.67 -9.51 13.46
CA VAL A 393 20.74 -10.97 13.44
C VAL A 393 19.55 -11.56 14.18
N VAL A 394 18.70 -12.30 13.46
CA VAL A 394 17.51 -12.95 14.00
C VAL A 394 17.78 -14.45 14.10
N GLU A 395 17.96 -14.94 15.33
CA GLU A 395 18.17 -16.36 15.63
C GLU A 395 16.82 -16.99 15.99
N VAL A 396 16.40 -17.99 15.21
CA VAL A 396 15.09 -18.65 15.40
C VAL A 396 15.27 -20.14 15.68
N ALA A 397 14.38 -20.70 16.49
CA ALA A 397 14.30 -22.14 16.71
C ALA A 397 12.85 -22.59 16.70
N GLY A 398 12.58 -23.75 16.11
CA GLY A 398 11.24 -24.32 16.04
C GLY A 398 11.27 -25.78 15.64
N ARG A 399 10.33 -26.59 16.13
CA ARG A 399 10.25 -28.02 15.77
C ARG A 399 10.00 -28.27 14.29
N LYS A 400 9.33 -27.32 13.63
CA LYS A 400 9.06 -27.34 12.19
C LYS A 400 9.95 -26.38 11.40
N MET A 401 10.85 -25.66 12.08
CA MET A 401 11.77 -24.73 11.42
C MET A 401 12.77 -25.52 10.57
N GLN A 402 13.06 -25.00 9.38
CA GLN A 402 14.03 -25.56 8.44
C GLN A 402 14.88 -24.42 7.88
N GLU A 403 16.09 -24.72 7.42
CA GLU A 403 16.96 -23.71 6.80
C GLU A 403 16.33 -23.06 5.56
N ASP A 404 15.41 -23.76 4.89
CA ASP A 404 14.64 -23.24 3.74
C ASP A 404 13.63 -22.15 4.15
N PHE A 405 13.31 -22.01 5.45
CA PHE A 405 12.38 -20.98 5.93
C PHE A 405 13.10 -19.70 6.36
N GLU A 406 14.42 -19.72 6.51
CA GLU A 406 15.20 -18.54 6.94
C GLU A 406 15.00 -17.33 6.01
N PRO A 407 15.06 -17.46 4.66
CA PRO A 407 14.89 -16.30 3.77
C PRO A 407 13.48 -15.69 3.85
N ILE A 408 12.47 -16.50 4.19
CA ILE A 408 11.08 -16.08 4.31
C ILE A 408 10.91 -15.18 5.52
N LEU A 409 11.48 -15.58 6.66
CA LEU A 409 11.47 -14.79 7.89
C LEU A 409 12.36 -13.54 7.77
N GLU A 410 13.54 -13.67 7.14
CA GLU A 410 14.44 -12.55 6.86
C GLU A 410 13.74 -11.47 6.04
N ARG A 411 12.95 -11.86 5.03
CA ARG A 411 12.20 -10.88 4.23
C ARG A 411 11.15 -10.12 5.02
N GLN A 412 10.60 -10.70 6.09
CA GLN A 412 9.62 -10.02 6.93
C GLN A 412 10.22 -8.87 7.72
N ILE A 413 11.54 -8.83 7.95
CA ILE A 413 12.19 -7.72 8.65
C ILE A 413 11.80 -6.39 7.99
N HIS A 414 11.74 -6.36 6.66
CA HIS A 414 11.29 -5.18 5.93
C HIS A 414 9.88 -4.71 6.30
N HIS A 415 8.89 -5.58 6.26
CA HIS A 415 7.51 -5.17 6.57
C HIS A 415 7.36 -4.84 8.05
N LEU A 416 7.87 -5.71 8.92
CA LEU A 416 7.68 -5.61 10.36
C LEU A 416 8.33 -4.36 10.95
N VAL A 417 9.51 -3.96 10.46
CA VAL A 417 10.17 -2.72 10.90
C VAL A 417 9.47 -1.47 10.37
N ASN A 418 9.02 -1.48 9.10
CA ASN A 418 8.29 -0.34 8.52
C ASN A 418 6.91 -0.10 9.18
N TYR A 419 6.35 -1.07 9.90
CA TYR A 419 5.11 -0.86 10.65
C TYR A 419 5.28 0.06 11.87
N ALA A 420 6.51 0.36 12.29
CA ALA A 420 6.76 1.33 13.35
C ALA A 420 6.75 2.76 12.79
N GLN A 421 5.84 3.60 13.31
CA GLN A 421 5.74 5.01 12.91
C GLN A 421 7.08 5.75 13.06
N GLY A 422 7.47 6.47 12.01
CA GLY A 422 8.73 7.23 11.98
C GLY A 422 9.98 6.38 11.77
N VAL A 423 9.85 5.10 11.41
CA VAL A 423 10.95 4.20 11.06
C VAL A 423 10.77 3.72 9.63
N MET A 424 11.82 3.89 8.82
CA MET A 424 11.84 3.47 7.41
C MET A 424 12.92 2.41 7.21
N HIS A 425 12.55 1.29 6.60
CA HIS A 425 13.48 0.25 6.15
C HIS A 425 13.34 0.00 4.64
N ILE A 426 14.45 -0.02 3.91
CA ILE A 426 14.51 -0.33 2.48
C ILE A 426 15.65 -1.32 2.23
N GLY A 427 15.50 -2.15 1.22
CA GLY A 427 16.53 -3.12 0.85
C GLY A 427 16.29 -4.46 1.53
N GLN A 428 17.34 -5.26 1.50
CA GLN A 428 17.35 -6.63 2.02
C GLN A 428 18.79 -7.06 2.29
N ARG A 429 18.98 -8.18 3.01
CA ARG A 429 20.29 -8.86 3.13
C ARG A 429 21.38 -7.87 3.55
N ASP A 430 22.45 -7.70 2.77
CA ASP A 430 23.58 -6.82 3.03
C ASP A 430 23.50 -5.45 2.34
N ILE A 431 22.33 -5.10 1.81
CA ILE A 431 22.04 -3.79 1.21
C ILE A 431 20.89 -3.10 1.93
N ALA A 432 20.62 -3.52 3.16
CA ALA A 432 19.58 -2.96 4.01
C ALA A 432 19.87 -1.48 4.31
N TRP A 433 18.80 -0.71 4.53
CA TRP A 433 18.88 0.72 4.76
C TRP A 433 17.77 1.16 5.70
N TYR A 434 18.16 1.61 6.88
CA TYR A 434 17.30 2.04 7.96
C TYR A 434 17.41 3.56 8.14
N ARG A 435 16.28 4.23 8.31
CA ARG A 435 16.21 5.62 8.78
C ARG A 435 15.21 5.75 9.92
N ILE A 436 15.62 6.44 10.97
CA ILE A 436 14.78 6.73 12.13
C ILE A 436 14.54 8.23 12.18
N SER A 437 13.28 8.65 12.34
CA SER A 437 12.91 10.06 12.39
C SER A 437 13.17 10.70 13.77
N LYS A 438 13.21 12.04 13.79
CA LYS A 438 13.28 12.83 15.02
C LYS A 438 12.07 12.55 15.90
N GLY A 439 10.88 12.49 15.31
CA GLY A 439 9.64 12.18 16.03
C GLY A 439 9.62 10.78 16.66
N ALA A 440 10.19 9.77 16.00
CA ALA A 440 10.33 8.44 16.59
C ALA A 440 11.28 8.45 17.80
N LYS A 441 12.40 9.17 17.68
CA LYS A 441 13.37 9.32 18.77
C LYS A 441 12.79 10.06 19.97
N GLU A 442 12.07 11.17 19.75
CA GLU A 442 11.39 11.94 20.81
C GLU A 442 10.38 11.11 21.60
N LYS A 443 9.66 10.21 20.92
CA LYS A 443 8.75 9.25 21.54
C LYS A 443 9.46 8.12 22.31
N GLY A 444 10.79 8.04 22.22
CA GLY A 444 11.61 7.07 22.94
C GLY A 444 12.05 5.86 22.13
N PHE A 445 11.92 5.88 20.79
CA PHE A 445 12.40 4.78 19.96
C PHE A 445 13.92 4.61 20.08
N LEU A 446 14.31 3.39 20.46
CA LEU A 446 15.66 2.81 20.52
C LEU A 446 15.85 1.66 19.50
N LEU A 447 17.09 1.38 19.09
CA LEU A 447 17.41 0.30 18.12
C LEU A 447 16.99 -1.08 18.65
N LYS A 448 17.06 -1.32 19.96
CA LYS A 448 16.55 -2.56 20.58
C LYS A 448 15.07 -2.83 20.31
N HIS A 449 14.27 -1.81 20.01
CA HIS A 449 12.86 -2.05 19.66
C HIS A 449 12.69 -2.76 18.32
N ILE A 450 13.69 -2.69 17.41
CA ILE A 450 13.70 -3.53 16.21
C ILE A 450 13.65 -5.00 16.63
N GLY A 451 14.45 -5.42 17.61
CA GLY A 451 14.43 -6.78 18.14
C GLY A 451 13.11 -7.17 18.80
N ALA A 452 12.52 -6.27 19.59
CA ALA A 452 11.21 -6.46 20.20
C ALA A 452 10.08 -6.62 19.17
N ILE A 453 10.10 -5.80 18.10
CA ILE A 453 9.16 -5.91 16.98
C ILE A 453 9.28 -7.28 16.32
N LEU A 454 10.51 -7.67 15.96
CA LEU A 454 10.77 -8.93 15.27
C LEU A 454 10.37 -10.14 16.14
N HIS A 455 10.69 -10.15 17.43
CA HIS A 455 10.25 -11.20 18.35
C HIS A 455 8.72 -11.31 18.38
N ALA A 456 8.02 -10.21 18.70
CA ALA A 456 6.57 -10.23 18.87
C ALA A 456 5.84 -10.65 17.59
N LYS A 457 6.26 -10.13 16.44
CA LYS A 457 5.55 -10.34 15.18
C LYS A 457 5.90 -11.63 14.47
N LEU A 458 7.14 -12.10 14.53
CA LEU A 458 7.48 -13.42 14.00
C LEU A 458 6.75 -14.52 14.78
N HIS A 459 6.61 -14.40 16.10
CA HIS A 459 5.76 -15.29 16.89
C HIS A 459 4.29 -15.24 16.48
N HIS A 460 3.75 -14.03 16.31
CA HIS A 460 2.35 -13.87 15.93
C HIS A 460 2.05 -14.48 14.56
N ASP A 461 2.88 -14.17 13.57
CA ASP A 461 2.59 -14.45 12.16
C ASP A 461 3.08 -15.85 11.75
N TYR A 462 4.12 -16.38 12.41
CA TYR A 462 4.81 -17.62 12.06
C TYR A 462 4.96 -18.60 13.23
N GLY A 463 4.21 -18.43 14.32
CA GLY A 463 4.23 -19.34 15.48
C GLY A 463 3.80 -20.78 15.18
N ASN A 464 3.33 -21.06 13.96
CA ASN A 464 3.09 -22.43 13.48
C ASN A 464 4.39 -23.17 13.10
N ILE A 465 5.48 -22.44 12.81
CA ILE A 465 6.78 -22.99 12.40
C ILE A 465 7.94 -22.70 13.37
N LEU A 466 7.88 -21.58 14.10
CA LEU A 466 8.91 -21.20 15.08
C LEU A 466 8.35 -21.21 16.50
N ASP A 467 9.19 -21.60 17.46
CA ASP A 467 8.88 -21.70 18.89
C ASP A 467 9.66 -20.67 19.73
N LYS A 468 10.81 -20.17 19.23
CA LYS A 468 11.66 -19.17 19.91
C LYS A 468 12.30 -18.20 18.94
N VAL A 469 12.44 -16.95 19.35
CA VAL A 469 13.16 -15.91 18.61
C VAL A 469 14.07 -15.13 19.56
N GLN A 470 15.33 -14.96 19.15
CA GLN A 470 16.33 -14.10 19.77
C GLN A 470 16.87 -13.12 18.72
N VAL A 471 17.09 -11.86 19.10
CA VAL A 471 17.62 -10.85 18.17
C VAL A 471 18.88 -10.22 18.74
N LYS A 472 19.92 -10.14 17.91
CA LYS A 472 21.17 -9.44 18.21
C LYS A 472 21.37 -8.31 17.23
N LEU A 473 21.56 -7.11 17.75
CA LEU A 473 21.86 -5.90 16.99
C LEU A 473 23.32 -5.54 17.21
N TYR A 474 24.05 -5.24 16.14
CA TYR A 474 25.44 -4.81 16.23
C TYR A 474 25.57 -3.43 15.59
N THR A 475 26.23 -2.51 16.29
CA THR A 475 26.51 -1.16 15.77
C THR A 475 27.99 -0.80 15.78
N GLU A 476 28.83 -1.68 16.31
CA GLU A 476 30.28 -1.53 16.23
C GLU A 476 30.80 -2.01 14.87
N GLU A 477 31.56 -1.15 14.18
CA GLU A 477 32.04 -1.42 12.82
C GLU A 477 32.78 -2.77 12.67
N PRO A 478 33.69 -3.19 13.59
CA PRO A 478 34.34 -4.51 13.47
C PRO A 478 33.35 -5.68 13.55
N ALA A 479 32.39 -5.60 14.47
CA ALA A 479 31.38 -6.65 14.65
C ALA A 479 30.41 -6.71 13.46
N VAL A 480 30.00 -5.56 12.93
CA VAL A 480 29.15 -5.49 11.73
C VAL A 480 29.87 -6.11 10.53
N LYS A 481 31.17 -5.84 10.34
CA LYS A 481 31.95 -6.45 9.24
C LYS A 481 32.09 -7.97 9.37
N GLU A 482 32.24 -8.49 10.59
CA GLU A 482 32.26 -9.94 10.83
C GLU A 482 30.92 -10.58 10.47
N VAL A 483 29.81 -10.00 10.94
CA VAL A 483 28.46 -10.48 10.62
C VAL A 483 28.20 -10.39 9.12
N LEU A 484 28.60 -9.28 8.47
CA LEU A 484 28.47 -9.08 7.04
C LEU A 484 29.18 -10.18 6.24
N GLN A 485 30.41 -10.53 6.60
CA GLN A 485 31.15 -11.61 5.94
C GLN A 485 30.44 -12.97 6.12
N ARG A 486 29.97 -13.27 7.33
CA ARG A 486 29.21 -14.50 7.61
C ARG A 486 27.91 -14.55 6.81
N ALA A 487 27.18 -13.45 6.76
CA ALA A 487 25.91 -13.31 6.06
C ALA A 487 26.08 -13.54 4.55
N ARG A 488 27.08 -12.88 3.93
CA ARG A 488 27.39 -13.07 2.51
C ARG A 488 27.70 -14.52 2.13
N ALA A 489 28.43 -15.24 2.98
CA ALA A 489 28.69 -16.66 2.76
C ALA A 489 27.40 -17.49 2.77
N LEU A 490 26.49 -17.22 3.73
CA LEU A 490 25.18 -17.88 3.78
C LEU A 490 24.27 -17.50 2.61
N TYR A 491 24.29 -16.25 2.16
CA TYR A 491 23.55 -15.81 0.98
C TYR A 491 24.02 -16.53 -0.28
N SER A 492 25.34 -16.72 -0.45
CA SER A 492 25.88 -17.51 -1.58
C SER A 492 25.30 -18.93 -1.57
N VAL A 493 25.34 -19.60 -0.41
CA VAL A 493 24.77 -20.95 -0.27
C VAL A 493 23.28 -20.98 -0.61
N ARG A 494 22.51 -19.97 -0.18
CA ARG A 494 21.07 -19.86 -0.49
C ARG A 494 20.82 -19.64 -1.98
N ASP A 495 21.60 -18.79 -2.63
CA ASP A 495 21.49 -18.53 -4.07
C ASP A 495 21.85 -19.78 -4.89
N GLU A 496 22.88 -20.54 -4.47
CA GLU A 496 23.34 -21.76 -5.14
C GLU A 496 22.33 -22.91 -5.08
N ARG A 497 21.35 -22.90 -4.15
CA ARG A 497 20.32 -23.96 -4.03
C ARG A 497 19.49 -24.15 -5.31
N VAL A 498 19.36 -23.10 -6.13
CA VAL A 498 18.58 -23.15 -7.39
C VAL A 498 19.42 -23.35 -8.65
N GLU A 499 20.76 -23.36 -8.55
CA GLU A 499 21.67 -23.35 -9.71
C GLU A 499 21.53 -24.59 -10.64
N GLY A 500 21.08 -25.72 -10.07
CA GLY A 500 20.83 -26.97 -10.80
C GLY A 500 19.44 -27.12 -11.40
N MET A 501 18.52 -26.18 -11.14
CA MET A 501 17.14 -26.23 -11.63
C MET A 501 17.01 -25.36 -12.89
N THR A 502 16.32 -25.86 -13.92
CA THR A 502 16.04 -25.06 -15.14
C THR A 502 14.56 -24.76 -15.31
N ASP A 503 14.27 -23.69 -16.04
CA ASP A 503 12.90 -23.26 -16.34
C ASP A 503 12.14 -24.30 -17.19
N GLU A 504 12.84 -25.12 -17.97
CA GLU A 504 12.27 -26.22 -18.75
C GLU A 504 11.92 -27.46 -17.91
N GLN A 505 12.54 -27.65 -16.75
CA GLN A 505 12.34 -28.82 -15.89
C GLN A 505 11.15 -28.66 -14.93
N THR A 506 10.51 -27.50 -14.90
CA THR A 506 9.35 -27.22 -14.05
C THR A 506 8.16 -26.73 -14.86
N ASP A 507 6.97 -27.22 -14.48
CA ASP A 507 5.68 -26.78 -15.01
C ASP A 507 5.03 -25.69 -14.13
N VAL A 508 5.64 -25.38 -12.99
CA VAL A 508 5.13 -24.44 -11.99
C VAL A 508 6.18 -23.38 -11.67
N TYR A 509 5.75 -22.13 -11.75
CA TYR A 509 6.45 -20.96 -11.20
C TYR A 509 5.71 -20.45 -9.97
N TYR A 510 6.22 -19.40 -9.33
CA TYR A 510 5.56 -18.79 -8.19
C TYR A 510 5.41 -17.29 -8.36
N SER A 511 4.27 -16.75 -7.92
CA SER A 511 4.09 -15.31 -7.79
C SER A 511 4.73 -14.80 -6.50
N CYS A 512 4.96 -13.49 -6.45
CA CYS A 512 5.09 -12.75 -5.21
C CYS A 512 4.37 -11.39 -5.36
N THR A 513 3.38 -11.14 -4.49
CA THR A 513 2.61 -9.89 -4.45
C THR A 513 2.91 -9.02 -3.23
N LEU A 514 3.96 -9.34 -2.45
CA LEU A 514 4.33 -8.57 -1.25
C LEU A 514 4.47 -7.07 -1.51
N CYS A 515 5.07 -6.70 -2.65
CA CYS A 515 5.28 -5.29 -2.99
C CYS A 515 4.04 -4.56 -3.50
N GLN A 516 2.86 -5.20 -3.56
CA GLN A 516 1.62 -4.51 -3.94
C GLN A 516 1.15 -3.48 -2.92
N SER A 517 1.70 -3.49 -1.69
CA SER A 517 1.48 -2.45 -0.68
C SER A 517 1.84 -1.05 -1.22
N PHE A 518 2.89 -0.94 -2.05
CA PHE A 518 3.33 0.33 -2.65
C PHE A 518 3.35 0.32 -4.20
N ALA A 519 3.31 -0.83 -4.86
CA ALA A 519 3.24 -0.98 -6.32
C ALA A 519 2.03 -1.85 -6.72
N PRO A 520 0.80 -1.33 -6.72
CA PRO A 520 -0.44 -2.13 -6.74
C PRO A 520 -0.65 -3.01 -7.96
N THR A 521 -0.08 -2.64 -9.10
CA THR A 521 -0.18 -3.38 -10.37
C THR A 521 0.98 -4.35 -10.57
N HIS A 522 2.01 -4.29 -9.73
CA HIS A 522 3.18 -5.14 -9.84
C HIS A 522 2.87 -6.59 -9.42
N VAL A 523 3.37 -7.54 -10.19
CA VAL A 523 3.38 -8.96 -9.85
C VAL A 523 4.76 -9.49 -10.19
N CYS A 524 5.55 -9.87 -9.19
CA CYS A 524 6.76 -10.65 -9.44
C CYS A 524 6.35 -12.06 -9.80
N VAL A 525 6.92 -12.63 -10.86
CA VAL A 525 6.85 -14.07 -11.11
C VAL A 525 8.27 -14.62 -11.11
N ILE A 526 8.47 -15.68 -10.34
CA ILE A 526 9.77 -16.20 -9.96
C ILE A 526 9.87 -17.63 -10.48
N SER A 527 10.93 -17.88 -11.24
CA SER A 527 11.27 -19.19 -11.81
C SER A 527 12.65 -19.64 -11.29
N PRO A 528 13.07 -20.90 -11.53
CA PRO A 528 14.39 -21.35 -11.15
C PRO A 528 15.52 -20.47 -11.69
N GLU A 529 15.40 -20.02 -12.94
CA GLU A 529 16.43 -19.24 -13.63
C GLU A 529 16.10 -17.74 -13.71
N ARG A 530 15.06 -17.27 -12.99
CA ARG A 530 14.74 -15.86 -12.79
C ARG A 530 14.31 -15.60 -11.34
N THR A 531 15.29 -15.24 -10.53
CA THR A 531 15.10 -14.84 -9.13
C THR A 531 14.23 -13.58 -9.03
N GLY A 532 13.49 -13.42 -7.93
CA GLY A 532 12.75 -12.19 -7.66
C GLY A 532 13.68 -10.97 -7.72
N LEU A 533 13.20 -9.85 -8.25
CA LEU A 533 14.04 -8.67 -8.50
C LEU A 533 14.70 -8.09 -7.24
N CYS A 534 14.15 -8.39 -6.05
CA CYS A 534 14.76 -8.04 -4.77
C CYS A 534 15.98 -8.90 -4.41
N GLY A 535 16.27 -9.98 -5.13
CA GLY A 535 17.34 -10.91 -4.77
C GLY A 535 17.06 -11.77 -3.54
N SER A 536 16.08 -11.43 -2.69
CA SER A 536 15.78 -12.18 -1.46
C SER A 536 15.05 -13.50 -1.71
N TYR A 537 14.22 -13.58 -2.75
CA TYR A 537 13.33 -14.73 -3.00
C TYR A 537 13.68 -15.42 -4.32
N ASN A 538 14.04 -16.69 -4.23
CA ASN A 538 14.09 -17.62 -5.34
C ASN A 538 12.80 -18.48 -5.39
N MET A 539 12.72 -19.40 -6.35
CA MET A 539 11.52 -20.24 -6.52
C MET A 539 11.25 -21.15 -5.31
N LEU A 540 12.29 -21.68 -4.67
CA LEU A 540 12.16 -22.56 -3.51
C LEU A 540 11.65 -21.79 -2.30
N ASP A 541 12.12 -20.56 -2.09
CA ASP A 541 11.63 -19.68 -1.03
C ASP A 541 10.13 -19.40 -1.20
N CYS A 542 9.68 -19.14 -2.44
CA CYS A 542 8.27 -18.90 -2.72
C CYS A 542 7.41 -20.15 -2.50
N ARG A 543 7.92 -21.34 -2.84
CA ARG A 543 7.26 -22.61 -2.54
C ARG A 543 7.10 -22.81 -1.03
N ALA A 544 8.19 -22.62 -0.29
CA ALA A 544 8.17 -22.75 1.16
C ALA A 544 7.25 -21.70 1.82
N ALA A 545 7.20 -20.47 1.31
CA ALA A 545 6.28 -19.44 1.79
C ALA A 545 4.80 -19.82 1.58
N TYR A 546 4.48 -20.43 0.43
CA TYR A 546 3.15 -20.97 0.17
C TYR A 546 2.79 -22.15 1.11
N GLU A 547 3.75 -23.03 1.41
CA GLU A 547 3.55 -24.14 2.34
C GLU A 547 3.26 -23.66 3.77
N ILE A 548 3.91 -22.57 4.20
CA ILE A 548 3.67 -21.93 5.50
C ILE A 548 2.31 -21.25 5.54
N ASN A 549 1.99 -20.49 4.48
CA ASN A 549 0.76 -19.71 4.38
C ASN A 549 0.15 -19.82 2.96
N PRO A 550 -0.77 -20.77 2.74
CA PRO A 550 -1.40 -20.96 1.42
C PRO A 550 -2.24 -19.77 0.94
N THR A 551 -2.68 -18.91 1.86
CA THR A 551 -3.41 -17.67 1.57
C THR A 551 -2.49 -16.46 1.43
N GLY A 552 -1.18 -16.66 1.51
CA GLY A 552 -0.17 -15.62 1.45
C GLY A 552 0.09 -15.07 0.04
N PRO A 553 1.07 -14.16 -0.09
CA PRO A 553 1.38 -13.45 -1.33
C PRO A 553 2.11 -14.30 -2.38
N ASN A 554 2.61 -15.47 -1.97
CA ASN A 554 3.29 -16.42 -2.84
C ASN A 554 2.31 -17.50 -3.29
N GLN A 555 1.99 -17.53 -4.57
CA GLN A 555 1.01 -18.46 -5.13
C GLN A 555 1.65 -19.27 -6.26
N PRO A 556 1.38 -20.58 -6.36
CA PRO A 556 1.85 -21.39 -7.48
C PRO A 556 1.14 -20.97 -8.77
N ILE A 557 1.90 -20.85 -9.85
CA ILE A 557 1.43 -20.52 -11.20
C ILE A 557 1.78 -21.68 -12.13
N PRO A 558 0.81 -22.51 -12.52
CA PRO A 558 1.01 -23.45 -13.62
C PRO A 558 1.33 -22.69 -14.91
N LYS A 559 2.41 -23.05 -15.60
CA LYS A 559 2.80 -22.38 -16.86
C LYS A 559 1.70 -22.48 -17.93
N GLY A 560 1.05 -23.64 -18.02
CA GLY A 560 0.08 -23.92 -19.07
C GLY A 560 0.74 -23.95 -20.46
N ASP A 561 0.03 -23.51 -21.49
CA ASP A 561 0.52 -23.54 -22.86
C ASP A 561 1.68 -22.54 -23.08
N THR A 562 2.77 -23.00 -23.70
CA THR A 562 3.86 -22.13 -24.15
C THR A 562 3.41 -21.33 -25.37
N ILE A 563 3.44 -20.01 -25.27
CA ILE A 563 3.13 -19.09 -26.39
C ILE A 563 4.41 -18.76 -27.15
N ASP A 564 5.48 -18.40 -26.43
CA ASP A 564 6.81 -18.15 -27.00
C ASP A 564 7.90 -18.62 -26.03
N GLY A 565 8.62 -19.69 -26.39
CA GLY A 565 9.71 -20.23 -25.57
C GLY A 565 10.98 -19.39 -25.58
N LYS A 566 11.21 -18.57 -26.64
CA LYS A 566 12.37 -17.68 -26.76
C LYS A 566 12.20 -16.46 -25.86
N LEU A 567 11.01 -15.86 -25.87
CA LEU A 567 10.69 -14.70 -25.04
C LEU A 567 10.27 -15.10 -23.61
N GLY A 568 9.99 -16.38 -23.37
CA GLY A 568 9.55 -16.88 -22.07
C GLY A 568 8.14 -16.41 -21.76
N GLN A 569 7.20 -16.74 -22.64
CA GLN A 569 5.80 -16.38 -22.54
C GLN A 569 4.93 -17.63 -22.47
N TRP A 570 4.12 -17.71 -21.42
CA TRP A 570 3.21 -18.82 -21.17
C TRP A 570 1.81 -18.31 -20.81
N LYS A 571 0.79 -19.03 -21.29
CA LYS A 571 -0.61 -18.64 -21.11
C LYS A 571 -1.01 -18.55 -19.64
N GLY A 572 -0.64 -19.53 -18.83
CA GLY A 572 -1.01 -19.57 -17.41
C GLY A 572 -0.37 -18.43 -16.61
N VAL A 573 0.84 -18.02 -16.99
CA VAL A 573 1.52 -16.85 -16.42
C VAL A 573 0.79 -15.57 -16.80
N ASN A 574 0.45 -15.38 -18.09
CA ASN A 574 -0.29 -14.21 -18.55
C ASN A 574 -1.68 -14.09 -17.90
N ASP A 575 -2.42 -15.20 -17.79
CA ASP A 575 -3.72 -15.25 -17.13
C ASP A 575 -3.61 -14.82 -15.65
N PHE A 576 -2.60 -15.34 -14.94
CA PHE A 576 -2.35 -14.99 -13.55
C PHE A 576 -1.99 -13.51 -13.39
N VAL A 577 -1.04 -13.02 -14.19
CA VAL A 577 -0.56 -11.63 -14.13
C VAL A 577 -1.67 -10.66 -14.49
N THR A 578 -2.47 -10.94 -15.53
CA THR A 578 -3.63 -10.12 -15.90
C THR A 578 -4.61 -10.01 -14.74
N LYS A 579 -4.97 -11.13 -14.12
CA LYS A 579 -5.89 -11.15 -12.98
C LYS A 579 -5.34 -10.37 -11.79
N THR A 580 -4.09 -10.66 -11.40
CA THR A 580 -3.49 -10.16 -10.15
C THR A 580 -3.02 -8.70 -10.27
N SER A 581 -2.70 -8.23 -11.48
CA SER A 581 -2.45 -6.81 -11.80
C SER A 581 -3.73 -6.02 -12.08
N ARG A 582 -4.92 -6.64 -11.95
CA ARG A 582 -6.23 -6.03 -12.18
C ARG A 582 -6.43 -5.54 -13.62
N GLY A 583 -5.86 -6.25 -14.57
CA GLY A 583 -5.91 -5.97 -16.00
C GLY A 583 -4.92 -4.92 -16.47
N ALA A 584 -4.10 -4.35 -15.58
CA ALA A 584 -3.10 -3.35 -15.96
C ALA A 584 -1.97 -3.94 -16.82
N ILE A 585 -1.61 -5.20 -16.55
CA ILE A 585 -0.53 -5.91 -17.22
C ILE A 585 -1.10 -7.16 -17.90
N PRO A 586 -1.26 -7.16 -19.23
CA PRO A 586 -1.91 -8.25 -19.95
C PRO A 586 -1.01 -9.48 -20.14
N LEU A 587 0.31 -9.30 -20.16
CA LEU A 587 1.27 -10.37 -20.39
C LEU A 587 2.67 -10.03 -19.87
N TYR A 588 3.54 -11.04 -19.81
CA TYR A 588 4.98 -10.89 -19.60
C TYR A 588 5.79 -11.66 -20.62
N ASN A 589 6.91 -11.07 -21.04
CA ASN A 589 8.02 -11.80 -21.64
C ASN A 589 9.15 -11.91 -20.61
N PHE A 590 9.45 -13.13 -20.16
CA PHE A 590 10.41 -13.35 -19.08
C PHE A 590 11.85 -13.12 -19.49
N TYR A 591 12.15 -13.26 -20.77
CA TYR A 591 13.51 -13.27 -21.26
C TYR A 591 13.81 -12.05 -22.14
N SER A 592 12.97 -11.01 -22.11
CA SER A 592 13.18 -9.78 -22.88
C SER A 592 13.13 -8.55 -21.98
N VAL A 593 13.99 -7.58 -22.28
CA VAL A 593 13.93 -6.19 -21.80
C VAL A 593 13.18 -5.30 -22.80
N MET A 594 13.15 -5.68 -24.09
CA MET A 594 12.55 -4.87 -25.16
C MET A 594 11.05 -5.06 -25.33
N GLN A 595 10.55 -6.29 -25.24
CA GLN A 595 9.15 -6.60 -25.53
C GLN A 595 8.43 -6.91 -24.23
N ASP A 596 7.48 -6.06 -23.82
CA ASP A 596 6.62 -6.25 -22.65
C ASP A 596 7.33 -6.90 -21.43
N PRO A 597 8.42 -6.27 -20.93
CA PRO A 597 9.18 -6.81 -19.83
C PRO A 597 8.35 -6.87 -18.55
N MET A 598 8.77 -7.74 -17.63
CA MET A 598 8.21 -7.77 -16.27
C MET A 598 8.28 -6.38 -15.63
N THR A 599 7.20 -6.00 -14.93
CA THR A 599 7.16 -4.73 -14.22
C THR A 599 8.16 -4.69 -13.06
N THR A 600 8.54 -3.49 -12.61
CA THR A 600 9.41 -3.29 -11.44
C THR A 600 8.64 -2.61 -10.31
N CYS A 601 8.71 -3.12 -9.08
CA CYS A 601 8.09 -2.45 -7.93
C CYS A 601 8.92 -1.26 -7.42
N GLY A 602 10.17 -1.50 -7.03
CA GLY A 602 11.05 -0.46 -6.48
C GLY A 602 12.16 -0.99 -5.56
N CYS A 603 12.12 -2.26 -5.15
CA CYS A 603 13.15 -2.90 -4.33
C CYS A 603 14.23 -3.67 -5.11
N CYS A 604 14.32 -3.46 -6.43
CA CYS A 604 15.33 -4.11 -7.28
C CYS A 604 16.75 -3.80 -6.81
N GLU A 605 17.65 -4.78 -6.91
CA GLU A 605 19.07 -4.58 -6.60
C GLU A 605 19.79 -3.88 -7.75
N CYS A 606 19.39 -4.23 -8.98
CA CYS A 606 19.95 -3.70 -10.22
C CYS A 606 18.86 -3.26 -11.20
N ILE A 607 19.25 -2.41 -12.15
CA ILE A 607 18.43 -2.00 -13.28
C ILE A 607 19.21 -2.22 -14.56
N ALA A 608 18.64 -2.98 -15.50
CA ALA A 608 19.12 -3.07 -16.86
C ALA A 608 18.44 -1.99 -17.72
N ALA A 609 19.23 -1.33 -18.57
CA ALA A 609 18.77 -0.31 -19.51
C ALA A 609 19.45 -0.49 -20.87
N VAL A 610 18.68 -0.35 -21.96
CA VAL A 610 19.20 -0.47 -23.32
C VAL A 610 20.06 0.74 -23.69
N LEU A 611 21.18 0.48 -24.37
CA LEU A 611 22.10 1.47 -24.92
C LEU A 611 22.11 1.33 -26.45
N PRO A 612 21.31 2.17 -27.16
CA PRO A 612 21.09 2.04 -28.60
C PRO A 612 22.37 2.11 -29.45
N LEU A 613 23.30 3.02 -29.17
CA LEU A 613 24.53 3.18 -29.95
C LEU A 613 25.47 1.98 -29.79
N CYS A 614 25.37 1.28 -28.66
CA CYS A 614 26.22 0.13 -28.35
C CYS A 614 25.58 -1.22 -28.72
N ASN A 615 24.36 -1.22 -29.29
CA ASN A 615 23.57 -2.42 -29.58
C ASN A 615 23.51 -3.41 -28.40
N GLY A 616 23.39 -2.88 -27.18
CA GLY A 616 23.52 -3.65 -25.95
C GLY A 616 22.70 -3.09 -24.79
N VAL A 617 22.97 -3.60 -23.59
CA VAL A 617 22.39 -3.15 -22.34
C VAL A 617 23.48 -2.79 -21.33
N MET A 618 23.23 -1.77 -20.53
CA MET A 618 23.96 -1.58 -19.27
C MET A 618 23.19 -2.22 -18.11
N THR A 619 23.88 -2.57 -17.04
CA THR A 619 23.25 -2.88 -15.74
C THR A 619 23.92 -2.10 -14.63
N VAL A 620 23.13 -1.50 -13.73
CA VAL A 620 23.63 -0.69 -12.60
C VAL A 620 22.98 -1.12 -11.30
N ASN A 621 23.77 -1.30 -10.25
CA ASN A 621 23.31 -1.65 -8.90
C ASN A 621 22.97 -0.41 -8.05
N ARG A 622 22.13 -0.61 -7.03
CA ARG A 622 21.57 0.43 -6.15
C ARG A 622 22.62 1.29 -5.44
N GLU A 623 23.76 0.71 -5.12
CA GLU A 623 24.85 1.33 -4.37
C GLU A 623 25.68 2.29 -5.25
N PHE A 624 25.56 2.20 -6.59
CA PHE A 624 26.24 3.09 -7.52
C PHE A 624 25.50 4.44 -7.64
N ALA A 625 26.16 5.52 -7.22
CA ALA A 625 25.54 6.85 -7.09
C ALA A 625 25.82 7.82 -8.26
N ASP A 626 26.67 7.41 -9.21
CA ASP A 626 27.12 8.26 -10.30
C ASP A 626 26.30 8.11 -11.58
N MET A 627 26.68 8.87 -12.61
CA MET A 627 26.03 8.81 -13.92
C MET A 627 26.35 7.51 -14.64
N THR A 628 25.41 7.08 -15.46
CA THR A 628 25.54 5.89 -16.30
C THR A 628 25.34 6.28 -17.78
N PRO A 629 25.77 5.42 -18.73
CA PRO A 629 25.67 5.71 -20.16
C PRO A 629 24.26 6.00 -20.67
N CYS A 630 23.20 5.58 -19.97
CA CYS A 630 21.82 5.93 -20.34
C CYS A 630 21.41 7.37 -19.94
N GLY A 631 22.33 8.18 -19.42
CA GLY A 631 22.05 9.57 -19.03
C GLY A 631 21.25 9.71 -17.74
N MET A 632 21.17 8.65 -16.92
CA MET A 632 20.49 8.66 -15.61
C MET A 632 21.33 8.00 -14.52
N LYS A 633 21.15 8.44 -13.27
CA LYS A 633 21.63 7.73 -12.07
C LYS A 633 20.69 6.59 -11.71
N PHE A 634 21.13 5.64 -10.88
CA PHE A 634 20.26 4.57 -10.38
C PHE A 634 18.96 5.10 -9.75
N THR A 635 19.05 6.14 -8.91
CA THR A 635 17.87 6.73 -8.23
C THR A 635 16.85 7.31 -9.21
N THR A 636 17.32 7.92 -10.29
CA THR A 636 16.45 8.43 -11.37
C THR A 636 15.81 7.26 -12.13
N LEU A 637 16.60 6.25 -12.51
CA LEU A 637 16.08 5.04 -13.17
C LEU A 637 15.01 4.34 -12.33
N ALA A 638 15.27 4.13 -11.04
CA ALA A 638 14.34 3.49 -10.11
C ALA A 638 13.02 4.27 -10.00
N GLY A 639 13.06 5.61 -10.04
CA GLY A 639 11.88 6.46 -10.09
C GLY A 639 11.10 6.34 -11.42
N THR A 640 11.80 6.13 -12.53
CA THR A 640 11.20 6.00 -13.86
C THR A 640 10.53 4.64 -14.08
N ILE A 641 11.11 3.54 -13.58
CA ILE A 641 10.64 2.18 -13.89
C ILE A 641 9.85 1.53 -12.77
N GLY A 642 9.92 2.08 -11.54
CA GLY A 642 9.22 1.57 -10.37
C GLY A 642 7.70 1.79 -10.45
N GLY A 643 6.99 1.25 -9.47
CA GLY A 643 5.54 1.44 -9.33
C GLY A 643 4.66 0.42 -10.06
N GLY A 644 5.25 -0.61 -10.69
CA GLY A 644 4.49 -1.69 -11.31
C GLY A 644 4.02 -1.38 -12.73
N ILE A 645 4.78 -0.59 -13.47
CA ILE A 645 4.60 -0.34 -14.91
C ILE A 645 5.53 -1.23 -15.73
N SER A 646 5.13 -1.55 -16.96
CA SER A 646 6.00 -2.23 -17.93
C SER A 646 6.67 -1.19 -18.81
N THR A 647 8.00 -1.21 -18.84
CA THR A 647 8.80 -0.16 -19.48
C THR A 647 9.79 -0.79 -20.47
N PRO A 648 9.37 -1.05 -21.73
CA PRO A 648 10.27 -1.50 -22.78
C PRO A 648 11.61 -0.75 -22.81
N GLY A 649 12.71 -1.50 -22.83
CA GLY A 649 14.07 -0.99 -22.75
C GLY A 649 14.64 -0.87 -21.34
N PHE A 650 13.83 -1.08 -20.30
CA PHE A 650 14.27 -1.06 -18.91
C PHE A 650 13.65 -2.18 -18.07
N VAL A 651 14.44 -2.82 -17.21
CA VAL A 651 13.90 -3.82 -16.27
C VAL A 651 14.72 -3.87 -14.98
N GLY A 652 14.04 -3.84 -13.83
CA GLY A 652 14.66 -4.09 -12.54
C GLY A 652 14.88 -5.59 -12.32
N HIS A 653 16.02 -5.96 -11.74
CA HIS A 653 16.36 -7.34 -11.45
C HIS A 653 17.31 -7.46 -10.24
N SER A 654 17.56 -8.69 -9.81
CA SER A 654 18.56 -9.00 -8.77
C SER A 654 19.97 -9.07 -9.36
N LYS A 655 20.99 -8.95 -8.50
CA LYS A 655 22.38 -9.18 -8.88
C LYS A 655 22.59 -10.60 -9.38
N TYR A 656 21.98 -11.58 -8.70
CA TYR A 656 22.10 -12.99 -9.06
C TYR A 656 21.55 -13.30 -10.46
N TYR A 657 20.42 -12.67 -10.85
CA TYR A 657 19.81 -12.88 -12.17
C TYR A 657 20.75 -12.57 -13.33
N ILE A 658 21.70 -11.62 -13.18
CA ILE A 658 22.71 -11.29 -14.21
C ILE A 658 23.45 -12.55 -14.68
N THR A 659 23.70 -13.48 -13.76
CA THR A 659 24.49 -14.69 -14.01
C THR A 659 23.65 -15.94 -14.27
N GLN A 660 22.31 -15.84 -14.26
CA GLN A 660 21.41 -16.95 -14.58
C GLN A 660 21.26 -17.12 -16.10
N ARG A 661 21.03 -18.35 -16.57
CA ARG A 661 21.03 -18.68 -18.03
C ARG A 661 19.97 -17.93 -18.83
N LYS A 662 18.87 -17.55 -18.17
CA LYS A 662 17.72 -16.87 -18.77
C LYS A 662 17.79 -15.35 -18.71
N PHE A 663 18.86 -14.78 -18.16
CA PHE A 663 19.08 -13.33 -18.16
C PHE A 663 18.90 -12.76 -19.57
N ILE A 664 17.80 -12.05 -19.81
CA ILE A 664 17.40 -11.46 -21.10
C ILE A 664 17.72 -12.33 -22.34
N SER A 665 17.56 -13.66 -22.22
CA SER A 665 18.00 -14.60 -23.28
C SER A 665 17.23 -14.43 -24.60
N GLY A 666 16.03 -13.87 -24.56
CA GLY A 666 15.24 -13.50 -25.74
C GLY A 666 15.88 -12.38 -26.58
N ASP A 667 16.71 -11.54 -25.96
CA ASP A 667 17.35 -10.37 -26.58
C ASP A 667 18.85 -10.57 -26.85
N GLY A 668 19.40 -11.76 -26.56
CA GLY A 668 20.81 -12.09 -26.77
C GLY A 668 21.60 -12.35 -25.49
N GLY A 669 20.95 -12.27 -24.33
CA GLY A 669 21.49 -12.73 -23.06
C GLY A 669 22.69 -11.94 -22.54
N LEU A 670 23.58 -12.64 -21.82
CA LEU A 670 24.75 -12.04 -21.19
C LEU A 670 25.67 -11.28 -22.17
N ALA A 671 25.74 -11.72 -23.43
CA ALA A 671 26.56 -11.08 -24.47
C ALA A 671 26.09 -9.66 -24.83
N ARG A 672 24.90 -9.24 -24.39
CA ARG A 672 24.41 -7.87 -24.55
C ARG A 672 24.92 -6.90 -23.49
N ILE A 673 25.49 -7.35 -22.38
CA ILE A 673 25.95 -6.43 -21.34
C ILE A 673 27.19 -5.70 -21.84
N VAL A 674 27.09 -4.40 -22.09
CA VAL A 674 28.19 -3.56 -22.59
C VAL A 674 28.74 -2.62 -21.51
N TRP A 675 28.02 -2.41 -20.41
CA TRP A 675 28.49 -1.57 -19.31
C TRP A 675 27.98 -2.06 -17.96
N MET A 676 28.85 -2.03 -16.94
CA MET A 676 28.55 -2.43 -15.57
C MET A 676 29.48 -1.71 -14.59
N PRO A 677 29.03 -1.23 -13.42
CA PRO A 677 29.92 -0.65 -12.42
C PRO A 677 31.04 -1.62 -12.02
N LYS A 678 32.25 -1.11 -11.82
CA LYS A 678 33.40 -1.95 -11.47
C LYS A 678 33.17 -2.74 -10.18
N SER A 679 32.54 -2.12 -9.19
CA SER A 679 32.17 -2.79 -7.94
C SER A 679 31.28 -4.00 -8.17
N LEU A 680 30.28 -3.88 -9.04
CA LEU A 680 29.40 -4.98 -9.41
C LEU A 680 30.15 -6.07 -10.19
N LYS A 681 31.04 -5.69 -11.12
CA LYS A 681 31.90 -6.65 -11.84
C LYS A 681 32.73 -7.51 -10.88
N GLU A 682 33.35 -6.90 -9.88
CA GLU A 682 34.15 -7.64 -8.89
C GLU A 682 33.27 -8.55 -8.04
N GLU A 683 32.10 -8.07 -7.62
CA GLU A 683 31.16 -8.84 -6.79
C GLU A 683 30.68 -10.14 -7.48
N ILE A 684 30.39 -10.08 -8.79
CA ILE A 684 29.88 -11.23 -9.54
C ILE A 684 30.93 -11.93 -10.40
N ARG A 685 32.21 -11.53 -10.33
CA ARG A 685 33.29 -11.96 -11.24
C ARG A 685 33.34 -13.47 -11.46
N GLU A 686 33.31 -14.26 -10.39
CA GLU A 686 33.39 -15.73 -10.48
C GLU A 686 32.18 -16.33 -11.20
N ARG A 687 30.96 -15.92 -10.79
CA ARG A 687 29.70 -16.41 -11.37
C ARG A 687 29.54 -15.97 -12.83
N PHE A 688 29.90 -14.73 -13.13
CA PHE A 688 29.91 -14.19 -14.49
C PHE A 688 30.91 -14.94 -15.37
N GLY A 689 32.12 -15.19 -14.87
CA GLY A 689 33.15 -15.96 -15.60
C GLY A 689 32.67 -17.35 -15.99
N LYS A 690 32.08 -18.11 -15.05
CA LYS A 690 31.47 -19.41 -15.33
C LYS A 690 30.40 -19.32 -16.43
N ARG A 691 29.49 -18.35 -16.33
CA ARG A 691 28.42 -18.16 -17.33
C ARG A 691 28.96 -17.71 -18.69
N ALA A 692 30.03 -16.92 -18.70
CA ALA A 692 30.71 -16.44 -19.90
C ALA A 692 31.45 -17.59 -20.62
N GLU A 693 32.08 -18.49 -19.88
CA GLU A 693 32.63 -19.76 -20.40
C GLU A 693 31.54 -20.64 -21.01
N GLU A 694 30.39 -20.78 -20.34
CA GLU A 694 29.25 -21.59 -20.82
C GLU A 694 28.65 -21.07 -22.15
N ILE A 695 28.76 -19.78 -22.44
CA ILE A 695 28.33 -19.19 -23.73
C ILE A 695 29.48 -19.06 -24.74
N GLY A 696 30.68 -19.54 -24.40
CA GLY A 696 31.85 -19.56 -25.30
C GLY A 696 32.60 -18.23 -25.42
N ILE A 697 32.45 -17.30 -24.46
CA ILE A 697 33.11 -15.98 -24.45
C ILE A 697 33.78 -15.74 -23.09
N PRO A 698 34.83 -16.50 -22.72
CA PRO A 698 35.40 -16.48 -21.36
C PRO A 698 35.93 -15.12 -20.92
N ASP A 699 36.39 -14.29 -21.86
CA ASP A 699 36.91 -12.94 -21.60
C ASP A 699 35.84 -11.84 -21.68
N LEU A 700 34.54 -12.20 -21.73
CA LEU A 700 33.44 -11.24 -21.92
C LEU A 700 33.49 -10.10 -20.89
N LEU A 701 33.72 -10.41 -19.60
CA LEU A 701 33.71 -9.41 -18.54
C LEU A 701 34.75 -8.29 -18.75
N ASP A 702 35.91 -8.63 -19.33
CA ASP A 702 36.99 -7.69 -19.64
C ASP A 702 36.69 -6.83 -20.88
N ARG A 703 35.67 -7.21 -21.66
CA ARG A 703 35.16 -6.44 -22.81
C ARG A 703 34.00 -5.51 -22.41
N VAL A 704 33.38 -5.71 -21.26
CA VAL A 704 32.33 -4.82 -20.73
C VAL A 704 32.98 -3.54 -20.22
N ALA A 705 32.45 -2.36 -20.58
CA ALA A 705 32.91 -1.08 -20.03
C ALA A 705 32.47 -0.88 -18.57
N ASP A 706 33.08 0.09 -17.88
CA ASP A 706 32.67 0.53 -16.53
C ASP A 706 32.92 2.03 -16.40
N GLU A 707 32.67 2.58 -15.21
CA GLU A 707 32.83 4.01 -14.93
C GLU A 707 34.28 4.52 -15.11
N SER A 708 35.29 3.64 -15.15
CA SER A 708 36.68 4.03 -15.44
C SER A 708 36.98 4.17 -16.93
N VAL A 709 36.09 3.65 -17.80
CA VAL A 709 36.15 3.83 -19.26
C VAL A 709 35.35 5.07 -19.67
N GLY A 710 34.12 5.20 -19.18
CA GLY A 710 33.22 6.29 -19.54
C GLY A 710 31.82 6.15 -18.93
N THR A 711 31.06 7.23 -18.99
CA THR A 711 29.70 7.34 -18.46
C THR A 711 28.69 7.86 -19.50
N THR A 712 29.08 7.96 -20.77
CA THR A 712 28.17 8.14 -21.93
C THR A 712 28.38 7.05 -22.97
N GLU A 713 27.40 6.82 -23.85
CA GLU A 713 27.52 5.85 -24.94
C GLU A 713 28.69 6.18 -25.89
N GLU A 714 28.92 7.46 -26.18
CA GLU A 714 30.01 7.91 -27.05
C GLU A 714 31.39 7.69 -26.43
N GLU A 715 31.52 7.77 -25.11
CA GLU A 715 32.78 7.52 -24.41
C GLU A 715 33.14 6.04 -24.40
N ILE A 716 32.14 5.16 -24.26
CA ILE A 716 32.39 3.71 -24.13
C ILE A 716 32.46 2.99 -25.48
N LEU A 717 31.82 3.52 -26.53
CA LEU A 717 31.78 2.88 -27.84
C LEU A 717 33.18 2.56 -28.42
N PRO A 718 34.17 3.48 -28.40
CA PRO A 718 35.52 3.18 -28.88
C PRO A 718 36.18 2.02 -28.12
N PHE A 719 35.95 1.91 -26.81
CA PHE A 719 36.45 0.79 -26.01
C PHE A 719 35.79 -0.54 -26.42
N LEU A 720 34.48 -0.53 -26.65
CA LEU A 720 33.76 -1.72 -27.09
C LEU A 720 34.22 -2.18 -28.49
N GLU A 721 34.53 -1.25 -29.39
CA GLU A 721 35.11 -1.54 -30.71
C GLU A 721 36.52 -2.12 -30.58
N GLU A 722 37.39 -1.50 -29.77
CA GLU A 722 38.76 -1.97 -29.53
C GLU A 722 38.78 -3.39 -28.93
N LYS A 723 37.88 -3.66 -27.99
CA LYS A 723 37.73 -4.98 -27.34
C LYS A 723 36.99 -6.00 -28.20
N GLY A 724 36.45 -5.60 -29.35
CA GLY A 724 35.64 -6.47 -30.20
C GLY A 724 34.45 -7.05 -29.43
N HIS A 725 33.68 -6.19 -28.78
CA HIS A 725 32.54 -6.61 -27.97
C HIS A 725 31.47 -7.30 -28.85
N PRO A 726 30.97 -8.50 -28.49
CA PRO A 726 30.08 -9.29 -29.34
C PRO A 726 28.79 -8.53 -29.71
N ALA A 727 28.21 -7.77 -28.77
CA ALA A 727 26.99 -6.99 -28.98
C ALA A 727 27.01 -6.11 -30.24
N LEU A 728 28.17 -5.54 -30.61
CA LEU A 728 28.30 -4.66 -31.79
C LEU A 728 28.06 -5.38 -33.12
N THR A 729 28.19 -6.71 -33.14
CA THR A 729 28.06 -7.55 -34.34
C THR A 729 26.85 -8.48 -34.33
N MET A 730 26.11 -8.51 -33.23
CA MET A 730 24.84 -9.22 -33.12
C MET A 730 23.74 -8.49 -33.91
N ASP A 731 22.64 -9.18 -34.20
CA ASP A 731 21.46 -8.56 -34.79
C ASP A 731 21.04 -7.30 -33.99
N PRO A 732 20.49 -6.27 -34.64
CA PRO A 732 19.98 -5.10 -33.92
C PRO A 732 18.96 -5.49 -32.85
N LEU A 733 19.04 -4.85 -31.68
CA LEU A 733 18.04 -4.99 -30.60
C LEU A 733 16.67 -4.38 -30.97
N PHE A 734 16.63 -3.48 -31.96
CA PHE A 734 15.44 -2.75 -32.42
C PHE A 734 15.49 -2.48 -33.92
#